data_AF-A0A9N9MTI8-F1
#
_entry.id   AF-A0A9N9MTI8-F1
#
_cell.length_a   1.000
_cell.length_b   1.000
_cell.length_c   1.000
_cell.angle_alpha   90.00
_cell.angle_beta   90.00
_cell.angle_gamma   90.00
#
_symmetry.space_group_name_H-M   'P 1'
#
loop_
_entity.id
_entity.type
_entity.pdbx_description
1 polymer ?
#
loop_
_entity_poly.entity_id
_entity_poly.type
_entity_poly.pdbx_seq_one_letter_code
_entity_poly.pdbx_strand_id
1 'polypeptide(L)'
;MQWSYFIIGLCYLFIANGQYEWQSRDAFDEISRATRAVNKDNCEIQHLSDLYLPDDTVSHLPDIKDVNINPVFPNRTQLLHLHNMALNRAFFWSYILQSRFIRPAINNTYDPGMMYYLLSTVADVSTNKHINASAIYFAPNMSYSSSYKGFFNKTFPRFAPRTFRADDFNDPVHLERISTLNTFTVQDLGAVPPNTSADYTSDYYRINEWYKKWLPDPDLFNNRHDTKTTYQVEIRYANNTNETFTFHGPRGADENPGPVRWTRPYFDCGRSNRWLVAAVVPIADIYPRHTGFRHIEYPTYTAVSVVEMDFDRIDINQCPKGPGNDGANRFTDTARCKKGTTECEPLHGWGFRRGGYQCRCLPGYRLPLQSRRPYLGEIVERATEEQYYNGFDCKKIGWIQKLPVQWEKAPRYIREMELDRHPEYKDPVKGPNSLNQPVINIHKALDFILGMNKETCKKYKPDELILHGGVMFGAEEFFENEARMALRLANFISAFLQVSDHQEIFSGKQIADEPLTEDQMIGETLAIILGNSRIWSAGTYWERNKFTNKTLFAPYAYKRQLNTRKFNLEDLARLNKSQEVYLNEPWFKNLKHRWASNFDSLEKFWLKIRLRFNETGETTRKYEKFPNFYKGAKLDHGHWTAPYYDCYGKVPMWKIKYVAPFFGWDSLKAKLEFKGAVAVTMDMLKLDLNQCPDKYYVHNAFKDTHKCDQQTSYCVPILGRGFETGGYKCECKQGFEYPFEDPITYYDGQLVEAEFSNLVDDNQSRFDMFRCRLAGASSIQANFLIVLILLMVSFGGLVQR
;
A
#
# COMPACT_ATOMS: atom_id res chain seq x y z
N MET A 1 -53.09 21.17 -23.69
CA MET A 1 -52.29 19.99 -23.28
C MET A 1 -50.80 20.28 -23.23
N GLN A 2 -50.14 20.81 -24.27
CA GLN A 2 -48.69 21.15 -24.24
C GLN A 2 -48.28 22.15 -23.15
N TRP A 3 -49.08 23.20 -22.91
CA TRP A 3 -48.82 24.18 -21.84
C TRP A 3 -48.91 23.58 -20.42
N SER A 4 -49.79 22.61 -20.23
CA SER A 4 -49.97 21.88 -18.96
C SER A 4 -48.72 21.07 -18.64
N TYR A 5 -48.16 20.35 -19.63
CA TYR A 5 -46.89 19.63 -19.47
C TYR A 5 -45.70 20.55 -19.23
N PHE A 6 -45.69 21.75 -19.83
CA PHE A 6 -44.63 22.73 -19.63
C PHE A 6 -44.66 23.34 -18.21
N ILE A 7 -45.85 23.65 -17.70
CA ILE A 7 -46.04 24.17 -16.33
C ILE A 7 -45.72 23.08 -15.30
N ILE A 8 -46.16 21.84 -15.53
CA ILE A 8 -45.82 20.71 -14.66
C ILE A 8 -44.30 20.47 -14.67
N GLY A 9 -43.65 20.54 -15.84
CA GLY A 9 -42.19 20.43 -15.96
C GLY A 9 -41.44 21.56 -15.24
N LEU A 10 -41.91 22.80 -15.34
CA LEU A 10 -41.37 23.95 -14.60
C LEU A 10 -41.56 23.78 -13.09
N CYS A 11 -42.74 23.36 -12.62
CA CYS A 11 -42.97 23.08 -11.21
C CYS A 11 -42.06 21.97 -10.69
N TYR A 12 -41.84 20.89 -11.44
CA TYR A 12 -40.88 19.84 -11.06
C TYR A 12 -39.44 20.36 -11.00
N LEU A 13 -39.03 21.25 -11.91
CA LEU A 13 -37.71 21.89 -11.87
C LEU A 13 -37.55 22.82 -10.66
N PHE A 14 -38.58 23.60 -10.31
CA PHE A 14 -38.56 24.46 -9.13
C PHE A 14 -38.55 23.65 -7.82
N ILE A 15 -39.33 22.57 -7.74
CA ILE A 15 -39.37 21.68 -6.56
C ILE A 15 -38.02 20.95 -6.39
N ALA A 16 -37.42 20.48 -7.49
CA ALA A 16 -36.12 19.82 -7.44
C ALA A 16 -34.98 20.76 -7.01
N ASN A 17 -35.02 22.04 -7.42
CA ASN A 17 -34.03 23.04 -7.02
C ASN A 17 -34.17 23.46 -5.55
N GLY A 18 -35.40 23.59 -5.02
CA GLY A 18 -35.62 23.93 -3.60
C GLY A 18 -35.19 22.84 -2.62
N GLN A 19 -35.30 21.56 -3.01
CA GLN A 19 -35.00 20.41 -2.13
C GLN A 19 -33.54 20.31 -1.67
N TYR A 20 -32.60 20.88 -2.43
CA TYR A 20 -31.15 20.84 -2.17
C TYR A 20 -30.52 22.22 -1.95
N GLU A 21 -31.31 23.27 -1.75
CA GLU A 21 -30.83 24.64 -1.58
C GLU A 21 -29.95 24.81 -0.32
N TRP A 22 -30.19 24.01 0.72
CA TRP A 22 -29.39 23.98 1.95
C TRP A 22 -27.91 23.60 1.72
N GLN A 23 -27.59 23.01 0.56
CA GLN A 23 -26.25 22.57 0.19
C GLN A 23 -25.45 23.71 -0.44
N SER A 24 -24.76 24.50 0.39
CA SER A 24 -23.87 25.55 -0.10
C SER A 24 -22.72 24.99 -0.93
N ARG A 25 -22.31 25.72 -1.97
CA ARG A 25 -21.11 25.40 -2.74
C ARG A 25 -19.88 25.49 -1.86
N ASP A 26 -19.01 24.49 -1.95
CA ASP A 26 -17.79 24.39 -1.17
C ASP A 26 -16.55 24.09 -2.05
N ALA A 27 -15.39 23.90 -1.42
CA ALA A 27 -14.15 23.61 -2.09
C ALA A 27 -14.17 22.30 -2.91
N PHE A 28 -15.00 21.31 -2.55
CA PHE A 28 -15.16 20.11 -3.36
C PHE A 28 -15.85 20.44 -4.69
N ASP A 29 -16.87 21.29 -4.69
CA ASP A 29 -17.54 21.69 -5.95
C ASP A 29 -16.62 22.47 -6.89
N GLU A 30 -15.74 23.30 -6.33
CA GLU A 30 -14.73 24.02 -7.12
C GLU A 30 -13.81 23.05 -7.87
N ILE A 31 -13.19 22.12 -7.13
CA ILE A 31 -12.26 21.14 -7.71
C ILE A 31 -13.00 20.18 -8.64
N SER A 32 -14.19 19.72 -8.25
CA SER A 32 -15.00 18.81 -9.07
C SER A 32 -15.49 19.46 -10.37
N ARG A 33 -15.67 20.78 -10.39
CA ARG A 33 -15.95 21.52 -11.63
C ARG A 33 -14.70 21.67 -12.48
N ALA A 34 -13.56 22.01 -11.86
CA ALA A 34 -12.28 22.13 -12.56
C ALA A 34 -11.87 20.82 -13.24
N THR A 35 -12.01 19.68 -12.54
CA THR A 35 -11.66 18.37 -13.11
C THR A 35 -12.54 17.97 -14.29
N ARG A 36 -13.86 18.28 -14.24
CA ARG A 36 -14.79 18.03 -15.35
C ARG A 36 -14.65 19.01 -16.51
N ALA A 37 -14.11 20.20 -16.27
CA ALA A 37 -13.94 21.22 -17.31
C ALA A 37 -12.86 20.84 -18.32
N VAL A 38 -11.88 20.02 -17.93
CA VAL A 38 -10.80 19.54 -18.81
C VAL A 38 -11.05 18.10 -19.24
N ASN A 39 -11.01 17.85 -20.54
CA ASN A 39 -11.16 16.54 -21.14
C ASN A 39 -10.14 16.35 -22.27
N LYS A 40 -10.10 15.15 -22.85
CA LYS A 40 -9.18 14.79 -23.95
C LYS A 40 -9.27 15.75 -25.13
N ASP A 41 -10.48 16.21 -25.46
CA ASP A 41 -10.74 16.96 -26.69
C ASP A 41 -10.43 18.46 -26.55
N ASN A 42 -10.47 18.99 -25.33
CA ASN A 42 -10.24 20.42 -25.07
C ASN A 42 -8.88 20.75 -24.43
N CYS A 43 -8.16 19.76 -23.90
CA CYS A 43 -6.96 20.01 -23.10
C CYS A 43 -5.85 20.76 -23.84
N GLU A 44 -5.77 20.63 -25.16
CA GLU A 44 -4.80 21.35 -25.99
C GLU A 44 -5.10 22.86 -26.10
N ILE A 45 -6.35 23.26 -25.88
CA ILE A 45 -6.82 24.65 -26.02
C ILE A 45 -6.88 25.36 -24.67
N GLN A 46 -7.06 24.61 -23.57
CA GLN A 46 -7.16 25.17 -22.22
C GLN A 46 -5.93 25.99 -21.82
N HIS A 47 -6.03 26.86 -20.82
CA HIS A 47 -4.86 27.55 -20.29
C HIS A 47 -3.97 26.60 -19.46
N LEU A 48 -2.70 26.93 -19.28
CA LEU A 48 -1.75 26.10 -18.51
C LEU A 48 -2.22 25.90 -17.07
N SER A 49 -2.72 26.96 -16.42
CA SER A 49 -3.23 26.89 -15.03
C SER A 49 -4.36 25.88 -14.86
N ASP A 50 -5.20 25.72 -15.88
CA ASP A 50 -6.41 24.91 -15.81
C ASP A 50 -6.11 23.42 -15.95
N LEU A 51 -4.89 23.08 -16.42
CA LEU A 51 -4.39 21.71 -16.44
C LEU A 51 -3.82 21.25 -15.10
N TYR A 52 -3.79 22.13 -14.09
CA TYR A 52 -3.27 21.83 -12.77
C TYR A 52 -4.33 22.06 -11.70
N LEU A 53 -4.35 21.20 -10.70
CA LEU A 53 -5.07 21.43 -9.45
C LEU A 53 -4.11 22.00 -8.39
N PRO A 54 -4.66 22.70 -7.39
CA PRO A 54 -3.89 23.12 -6.22
C PRO A 54 -3.21 21.94 -5.48
N ASP A 55 -2.01 22.16 -4.95
CA ASP A 55 -1.20 21.14 -4.25
C ASP A 55 -1.92 20.58 -3.01
N ASP A 56 -2.73 21.39 -2.33
CA ASP A 56 -3.46 21.04 -1.11
C ASP A 56 -4.69 20.15 -1.36
N THR A 57 -5.00 19.84 -2.62
CA THR A 57 -6.05 18.87 -2.97
C THR A 57 -5.67 17.43 -2.60
N VAL A 58 -4.37 17.12 -2.52
CA VAL A 58 -3.89 15.81 -2.03
C VAL A 58 -3.34 15.99 -0.63
N SER A 59 -4.12 15.59 0.37
CA SER A 59 -3.74 15.73 1.78
C SER A 59 -3.03 14.49 2.33
N HIS A 60 -2.20 14.67 3.35
CA HIS A 60 -1.49 13.60 4.07
C HIS A 60 -0.63 12.73 3.14
N LEU A 61 0.25 13.38 2.37
CA LEU A 61 1.24 12.69 1.56
C LEU A 61 2.14 11.85 2.47
N PRO A 62 2.43 10.58 2.12
CA PRO A 62 3.23 9.72 2.97
C PRO A 62 4.68 10.22 3.00
N ASP A 63 5.24 10.33 4.21
CA ASP A 63 6.67 10.54 4.44
C ASP A 63 7.30 9.25 4.95
N ILE A 64 8.42 8.85 4.33
CA ILE A 64 9.18 7.65 4.71
C ILE A 64 9.66 7.69 6.17
N LYS A 65 9.84 8.89 6.75
CA LYS A 65 10.20 9.06 8.16
C LYS A 65 9.14 8.51 9.10
N ASP A 66 7.87 8.64 8.73
CA ASP A 66 6.73 8.31 9.59
C ASP A 66 6.26 6.87 9.41
N VAL A 67 6.57 6.21 8.29
CA VAL A 67 6.06 4.87 7.92
C VAL A 67 6.34 3.78 8.98
N ASN A 68 7.45 3.92 9.71
CA ASN A 68 7.87 2.96 10.72
C ASN A 68 7.43 3.34 12.15
N ILE A 69 6.97 4.58 12.35
CA ILE A 69 6.62 5.14 13.67
C ILE A 69 5.10 5.20 13.82
N ASN A 70 4.44 5.81 12.85
CA ASN A 70 2.99 6.01 12.85
C ASN A 70 2.31 4.94 11.99
N PRO A 71 1.10 4.51 12.37
CA PRO A 71 0.32 3.62 11.53
C PRO A 71 -0.02 4.31 10.21
N VAL A 72 0.10 3.57 9.12
CA VAL A 72 -0.29 4.05 7.80
C VAL A 72 -1.78 3.78 7.64
N PHE A 73 -2.57 4.84 7.59
CA PHE A 73 -4.01 4.72 7.39
C PHE A 73 -4.34 4.03 6.05
N PRO A 74 -5.41 3.20 5.99
CA PRO A 74 -5.81 2.50 4.77
C PRO A 74 -5.97 3.40 3.55
N ASN A 75 -6.51 4.61 3.72
CA ASN A 75 -6.65 5.62 2.66
C ASN A 75 -5.32 6.15 2.07
N ARG A 76 -4.18 5.84 2.69
CA ARG A 76 -2.84 6.25 2.24
C ARG A 76 -1.96 5.10 1.80
N THR A 77 -2.43 3.87 1.92
CA THR A 77 -1.70 2.67 1.46
C THR A 77 -1.33 2.73 -0.01
N GLN A 78 -2.22 3.19 -0.89
CA GLN A 78 -1.93 3.26 -2.34
C GLN A 78 -0.92 4.37 -2.69
N LEU A 79 -1.00 5.53 -2.03
CA LEU A 79 0.00 6.60 -2.17
C LEU A 79 1.37 6.14 -1.65
N LEU A 80 1.40 5.41 -0.54
CA LEU A 80 2.64 4.83 -0.02
C LEU A 80 3.23 3.80 -0.98
N HIS A 81 2.40 2.98 -1.64
CA HIS A 81 2.88 2.07 -2.66
C HIS A 81 3.45 2.81 -3.87
N LEU A 82 2.82 3.90 -4.32
CA LEU A 82 3.35 4.74 -5.40
C LEU A 82 4.74 5.30 -5.05
N HIS A 83 4.88 5.81 -3.83
CA HIS A 83 6.14 6.29 -3.27
C HIS A 83 7.22 5.19 -3.26
N ASN A 84 6.89 4.01 -2.73
CA ASN A 84 7.83 2.88 -2.65
C ASN A 84 8.21 2.35 -4.03
N MET A 85 7.29 2.39 -4.99
CA MET A 85 7.55 1.96 -6.36
C MET A 85 8.56 2.89 -7.06
N ALA A 86 8.35 4.22 -6.95
CA ALA A 86 9.27 5.20 -7.52
C ALA A 86 10.68 5.12 -6.90
N LEU A 87 10.75 4.94 -5.58
CA LEU A 87 12.01 4.70 -4.86
C LEU A 87 12.72 3.44 -5.34
N ASN A 88 12.00 2.33 -5.39
CA ASN A 88 12.52 1.04 -5.82
C ASN A 88 13.12 1.13 -7.24
N ARG A 89 12.45 1.81 -8.18
CA ARG A 89 12.98 2.03 -9.53
C ARG A 89 14.23 2.91 -9.51
N ALA A 90 14.22 4.01 -8.76
CA ALA A 90 15.37 4.89 -8.66
C ALA A 90 16.62 4.18 -8.09
N PHE A 91 16.43 3.35 -7.06
CA PHE A 91 17.50 2.53 -6.49
C PHE A 91 18.04 1.50 -7.48
N PHE A 92 17.16 0.78 -8.19
CA PHE A 92 17.58 -0.19 -9.20
C PHE A 92 18.46 0.48 -10.27
N TRP A 93 17.97 1.58 -10.85
CA TRP A 93 18.69 2.27 -11.91
C TRP A 93 20.00 2.86 -11.40
N SER A 94 20.01 3.47 -10.21
CA SER A 94 21.26 4.00 -9.64
C SER A 94 22.31 2.90 -9.40
N TYR A 95 21.87 1.70 -8.97
CA TYR A 95 22.75 0.54 -8.78
C TYR A 95 23.29 0.00 -10.10
N ILE A 96 22.41 -0.33 -11.07
CA ILE A 96 22.83 -1.04 -12.28
C ILE A 96 23.72 -0.17 -13.17
N LEU A 97 23.44 1.13 -13.22
CA LEU A 97 24.21 2.12 -13.98
C LEU A 97 25.66 2.27 -13.46
N GLN A 98 25.89 2.01 -12.17
CA GLN A 98 27.21 2.05 -11.54
C GLN A 98 27.85 0.65 -11.38
N SER A 99 27.14 -0.44 -11.70
CA SER A 99 27.63 -1.82 -11.48
C SER A 99 28.90 -2.16 -12.27
N ARG A 100 29.17 -1.45 -13.37
CA ARG A 100 30.40 -1.59 -14.18
C ARG A 100 31.71 -1.38 -13.40
N PHE A 101 31.67 -0.62 -12.30
CA PHE A 101 32.85 -0.38 -11.45
C PHE A 101 33.24 -1.61 -10.62
N ILE A 102 32.32 -2.57 -10.47
CA ILE A 102 32.51 -3.87 -9.82
C ILE A 102 33.18 -4.85 -10.80
N ARG A 103 32.59 -4.98 -12.00
CA ARG A 103 33.08 -5.89 -13.05
C ARG A 103 33.40 -5.08 -14.31
N PRO A 104 34.65 -4.65 -14.51
CA PRO A 104 35.02 -3.92 -15.71
C PRO A 104 34.81 -4.82 -16.94
N ALA A 105 34.00 -4.35 -17.88
CA ALA A 105 33.75 -5.02 -19.14
C ALA A 105 35.06 -5.18 -19.92
N ILE A 106 35.42 -6.42 -20.25
CA ILE A 106 36.55 -6.68 -21.16
C ILE A 106 36.10 -6.46 -22.62
N ASN A 107 34.83 -6.76 -22.97
CA ASN A 107 34.31 -6.69 -24.36
C ASN A 107 32.88 -6.12 -24.56
N ASN A 108 31.92 -6.25 -23.62
CA ASN A 108 30.52 -5.77 -23.76
C ASN A 108 30.06 -4.95 -22.55
N THR A 109 29.26 -3.89 -22.76
CA THR A 109 28.65 -3.10 -21.69
C THR A 109 27.60 -3.89 -20.93
N TYR A 110 27.69 -3.93 -19.60
CA TYR A 110 26.67 -4.49 -18.70
C TYR A 110 25.38 -3.63 -18.61
N ASP A 111 25.29 -2.56 -19.40
CA ASP A 111 24.16 -1.63 -19.38
C ASP A 111 22.88 -2.29 -19.93
N PRO A 112 21.73 -2.11 -19.25
CA PRO A 112 20.45 -2.59 -19.74
C PRO A 112 20.10 -2.04 -21.12
N GLY A 113 19.59 -2.90 -21.99
CA GLY A 113 19.12 -2.50 -23.31
C GLY A 113 17.77 -1.78 -23.27
N MET A 114 17.36 -1.24 -24.41
CA MET A 114 16.15 -0.43 -24.56
C MET A 114 14.88 -1.22 -24.22
N MET A 115 14.83 -2.51 -24.56
CA MET A 115 13.64 -3.33 -24.25
C MET A 115 13.51 -3.54 -22.74
N TYR A 116 14.61 -3.71 -22.02
CA TYR A 116 14.64 -3.77 -20.57
C TYR A 116 13.96 -2.55 -19.95
N TYR A 117 14.34 -1.33 -20.37
CA TYR A 117 13.73 -0.09 -19.88
C TYR A 117 12.21 -0.05 -20.08
N LEU A 118 11.75 -0.38 -21.29
CA LEU A 118 10.33 -0.36 -21.63
C LEU A 118 9.55 -1.40 -20.82
N LEU A 119 10.01 -2.65 -20.79
CA LEU A 119 9.34 -3.73 -20.05
C LEU A 119 9.39 -3.53 -18.52
N SER A 120 10.40 -2.81 -18.02
CA SER A 120 10.49 -2.40 -16.61
C SER A 120 9.32 -1.47 -16.25
N THR A 121 9.02 -0.47 -17.09
CA THR A 121 7.85 0.42 -16.87
C THR A 121 6.51 -0.31 -17.05
N VAL A 122 6.44 -1.31 -17.94
CA VAL A 122 5.25 -2.18 -18.09
C VAL A 122 4.98 -2.95 -16.81
N ALA A 123 6.01 -3.52 -16.19
CA ALA A 123 5.87 -4.27 -14.96
C ALA A 123 5.22 -3.41 -13.87
N ASP A 124 5.68 -2.18 -13.69
CA ASP A 124 5.17 -1.25 -12.68
C ASP A 124 3.65 -0.98 -12.82
N VAL A 125 3.16 -0.81 -14.06
CA VAL A 125 1.73 -0.55 -14.35
C VAL A 125 0.90 -1.84 -14.28
N SER A 126 1.47 -2.98 -14.69
CA SER A 126 0.77 -4.27 -14.73
C SER A 126 0.43 -4.81 -13.34
N THR A 127 1.25 -4.50 -12.33
CA THR A 127 1.15 -5.13 -11.01
C THR A 127 0.19 -4.45 -10.05
N ASN A 128 -0.09 -3.17 -10.30
CA ASN A 128 -1.01 -2.41 -9.50
C ASN A 128 -2.00 -1.67 -10.38
N LYS A 129 -3.29 -1.98 -10.21
CA LYS A 129 -4.40 -1.31 -10.92
C LYS A 129 -4.48 0.20 -10.65
N HIS A 130 -3.97 0.67 -9.51
CA HIS A 130 -3.99 2.08 -9.11
C HIS A 130 -2.88 2.90 -9.77
N ILE A 131 -1.79 2.27 -10.22
CA ILE A 131 -0.75 2.91 -11.01
C ILE A 131 -1.25 3.00 -12.45
N ASN A 132 -1.37 4.22 -12.96
CA ASN A 132 -1.85 4.46 -14.31
C ASN A 132 -0.68 4.54 -15.31
N ALA A 133 0.46 5.07 -14.88
CA ALA A 133 1.63 5.21 -15.71
C ALA A 133 2.94 5.16 -14.90
N SER A 134 4.00 4.72 -15.57
CA SER A 134 5.38 4.69 -15.05
C SER A 134 6.33 5.14 -16.15
N ALA A 135 7.32 5.95 -15.78
CA ALA A 135 8.30 6.49 -16.69
C ALA A 135 9.68 6.65 -16.03
N ILE A 136 10.71 6.58 -16.85
CA ILE A 136 12.07 6.99 -16.49
C ILE A 136 12.45 8.07 -17.48
N TYR A 137 12.69 9.29 -17.01
CA TYR A 137 13.06 10.41 -17.87
C TYR A 137 14.53 10.75 -17.66
N PHE A 138 15.32 10.66 -18.72
CA PHE A 138 16.71 11.09 -18.70
C PHE A 138 16.82 12.57 -19.06
N ALA A 139 17.76 13.26 -18.43
CA ALA A 139 18.20 14.56 -18.88
C ALA A 139 18.86 14.46 -20.28
N PRO A 140 18.83 15.53 -21.08
CA PRO A 140 19.44 15.54 -22.41
C PRO A 140 20.90 15.10 -22.40
N ASN A 141 21.29 14.23 -23.34
CA ASN A 141 22.67 13.74 -23.48
C ASN A 141 23.24 13.02 -22.24
N MET A 142 22.40 12.39 -21.41
CA MET A 142 22.85 11.68 -20.21
C MET A 142 22.55 10.17 -20.19
N SER A 143 21.84 9.64 -21.19
CA SER A 143 21.52 8.21 -21.26
C SER A 143 22.48 7.45 -22.19
N TYR A 144 23.31 6.59 -21.63
CA TYR A 144 24.10 5.61 -22.38
C TYR A 144 23.26 4.40 -22.75
N SER A 145 23.53 3.77 -23.90
CA SER A 145 22.79 2.59 -24.34
C SER A 145 23.63 1.64 -25.16
N SER A 146 23.47 0.36 -24.86
CA SER A 146 24.04 -0.77 -25.60
C SER A 146 23.20 -1.18 -26.83
N SER A 147 22.05 -0.54 -27.05
CA SER A 147 21.08 -0.97 -28.08
C SER A 147 21.45 -0.60 -29.53
N TYR A 148 22.59 0.06 -29.76
CA TYR A 148 23.08 0.39 -31.09
C TYR A 148 24.57 0.04 -31.25
N LYS A 149 24.95 -0.50 -32.42
CA LYS A 149 26.34 -0.85 -32.75
C LYS A 149 27.23 0.41 -32.75
N GLY A 150 28.34 0.35 -32.00
CA GLY A 150 29.30 1.46 -31.90
C GLY A 150 28.86 2.61 -30.98
N PHE A 151 27.80 2.42 -30.20
CA PHE A 151 27.23 3.41 -29.28
C PHE A 151 27.76 3.25 -27.84
N PHE A 152 29.04 2.93 -27.68
CA PHE A 152 29.67 2.69 -26.37
C PHE A 152 29.93 3.97 -25.57
N ASN A 153 30.33 5.05 -26.26
CA ASN A 153 30.63 6.35 -25.65
C ASN A 153 29.72 7.46 -26.19
N LYS A 154 28.50 7.09 -26.61
CA LYS A 154 27.50 8.03 -27.11
C LYS A 154 26.27 7.96 -26.22
N THR A 155 25.71 9.13 -25.98
CA THR A 155 24.47 9.29 -25.24
C THR A 155 23.34 9.55 -26.22
N PHE A 156 22.13 9.09 -25.90
CA PHE A 156 20.97 9.56 -26.66
C PHE A 156 20.76 11.06 -26.43
N PRO A 157 20.34 11.81 -27.46
CA PRO A 157 19.94 13.19 -27.28
C PRO A 157 18.88 13.31 -26.19
N ARG A 158 17.88 12.42 -26.23
CA ARG A 158 16.78 12.29 -25.26
C ARG A 158 16.37 10.83 -25.18
N PHE A 159 15.90 10.41 -24.02
CA PHE A 159 15.40 9.05 -23.80
C PHE A 159 14.45 9.06 -22.61
N ALA A 160 13.21 8.61 -22.85
CA ALA A 160 12.17 8.59 -21.85
C ALA A 160 11.22 7.41 -22.06
N PRO A 161 11.62 6.18 -21.70
CA PRO A 161 10.71 5.04 -21.68
C PRO A 161 9.53 5.33 -20.75
N ARG A 162 8.31 5.29 -21.30
CA ARG A 162 7.07 5.46 -20.55
C ARG A 162 6.03 4.42 -20.96
N THR A 163 5.35 3.88 -19.96
CA THR A 163 4.16 3.06 -20.13
C THR A 163 2.98 3.72 -19.47
N PHE A 164 1.83 3.73 -20.13
CA PHE A 164 0.56 4.16 -19.57
C PHE A 164 -0.59 3.25 -19.99
N ARG A 165 -1.62 3.17 -19.15
CA ARG A 165 -2.80 2.35 -19.41
C ARG A 165 -3.65 2.95 -20.53
N ALA A 166 -3.86 2.17 -21.59
CA ALA A 166 -4.65 2.56 -22.75
C ALA A 166 -5.99 1.83 -22.69
N ASP A 167 -6.87 2.34 -21.83
CA ASP A 167 -8.18 1.76 -21.56
C ASP A 167 -9.22 2.23 -22.58
N ASP A 168 -9.02 1.82 -23.83
CA ASP A 168 -9.91 2.15 -24.95
C ASP A 168 -10.89 1.01 -25.18
N PHE A 169 -12.14 1.19 -24.75
CA PHE A 169 -13.21 0.20 -24.93
C PHE A 169 -13.48 -0.14 -26.41
N ASN A 170 -13.04 0.71 -27.34
CA ASN A 170 -13.17 0.48 -28.78
C ASN A 170 -12.00 -0.33 -29.36
N ASP A 171 -11.02 -0.71 -28.55
CA ASP A 171 -9.92 -1.57 -29.00
C ASP A 171 -10.45 -2.95 -29.42
N PRO A 172 -10.10 -3.45 -30.62
CA PRO A 172 -10.45 -4.81 -31.06
C PRO A 172 -10.06 -5.93 -30.09
N VAL A 173 -9.08 -5.67 -29.20
CA VAL A 173 -8.68 -6.59 -28.13
C VAL A 173 -9.80 -6.83 -27.11
N HIS A 174 -10.71 -5.87 -26.90
CA HIS A 174 -11.81 -5.96 -25.95
C HIS A 174 -13.11 -6.36 -26.66
N LEU A 175 -13.30 -7.66 -26.88
CA LEU A 175 -14.51 -8.21 -27.51
C LEU A 175 -15.80 -7.79 -26.80
N GLU A 176 -15.78 -7.73 -25.47
CA GLU A 176 -16.93 -7.36 -24.64
C GLU A 176 -17.11 -5.84 -24.48
N ARG A 177 -16.20 -5.02 -25.01
CA ARG A 177 -16.16 -3.55 -24.85
C ARG A 177 -16.21 -3.12 -23.36
N ILE A 178 -15.56 -3.88 -22.50
CA ILE A 178 -15.40 -3.58 -21.07
C ILE A 178 -13.92 -3.27 -20.80
N SER A 179 -13.67 -2.32 -19.91
CA SER A 179 -12.34 -1.96 -19.41
C SER A 179 -11.78 -3.14 -18.62
N THR A 180 -10.79 -3.82 -19.15
CA THR A 180 -10.04 -4.84 -18.40
C THR A 180 -8.83 -4.25 -17.71
N LEU A 181 -8.53 -2.96 -17.94
CA LEU A 181 -7.34 -2.27 -17.44
C LEU A 181 -6.01 -2.94 -17.86
N ASN A 182 -5.98 -3.93 -18.75
CA ASN A 182 -4.78 -4.74 -19.05
C ASN A 182 -4.08 -4.39 -20.36
N THR A 183 -4.49 -3.31 -21.00
CA THR A 183 -3.92 -2.78 -22.24
C THR A 183 -2.99 -1.62 -21.94
N PHE A 184 -1.75 -1.72 -22.41
CA PHE A 184 -0.71 -0.74 -22.14
C PHE A 184 -0.15 -0.17 -23.45
N THR A 185 -0.01 1.15 -23.51
CA THR A 185 0.78 1.81 -24.55
C THR A 185 2.16 2.10 -24.00
N VAL A 186 3.17 1.62 -24.71
CA VAL A 186 4.57 1.62 -24.28
C VAL A 186 5.36 2.34 -25.35
N GLN A 187 6.00 3.45 -25.00
CA GLN A 187 6.75 4.24 -25.98
C GLN A 187 7.89 5.01 -25.34
N ASP A 188 8.88 5.33 -26.15
CA ASP A 188 9.92 6.29 -25.80
C ASP A 188 9.46 7.72 -26.09
N LEU A 189 9.12 8.48 -25.04
CA LEU A 189 8.73 9.89 -25.15
C LEU A 189 9.90 10.81 -25.54
N GLY A 190 11.14 10.33 -25.50
CA GLY A 190 12.30 11.05 -26.01
C GLY A 190 12.45 10.97 -27.52
N ALA A 191 11.69 10.10 -28.18
CA ALA A 191 11.72 9.92 -29.63
C ALA A 191 10.82 10.94 -30.35
N VAL A 192 11.11 12.23 -30.17
CA VAL A 192 10.36 13.36 -30.71
C VAL A 192 11.29 14.42 -31.33
N PRO A 193 10.84 15.17 -32.35
CA PRO A 193 11.61 16.27 -32.89
C PRO A 193 11.92 17.33 -31.81
N PRO A 194 13.13 17.91 -31.80
CA PRO A 194 13.52 18.89 -30.79
C PRO A 194 12.67 20.17 -30.85
N ASN A 195 12.51 20.83 -29.71
CA ASN A 195 11.80 22.10 -29.56
C ASN A 195 10.30 22.05 -29.96
N THR A 196 9.68 20.89 -29.82
CA THR A 196 8.23 20.72 -30.02
C THR A 196 7.50 20.70 -28.68
N SER A 197 6.18 20.91 -28.67
CA SER A 197 5.37 20.75 -27.45
C SER A 197 5.38 19.33 -26.87
N ALA A 198 5.83 18.34 -27.65
CA ALA A 198 6.00 16.95 -27.23
C ALA A 198 7.33 16.71 -26.47
N ASP A 199 8.26 17.66 -26.52
CA ASP A 199 9.58 17.58 -25.90
C ASP A 199 9.51 17.83 -24.39
N TYR A 200 9.61 16.77 -23.59
CA TYR A 200 9.53 16.80 -22.13
C TYR A 200 10.61 17.65 -21.43
N THR A 201 11.67 18.04 -22.13
CA THR A 201 12.74 18.88 -21.59
C THR A 201 12.53 20.37 -21.86
N SER A 202 11.62 20.70 -22.77
CA SER A 202 11.33 22.09 -23.15
C SER A 202 10.35 22.76 -22.18
N ASP A 203 10.37 24.09 -22.14
CA ASP A 203 9.36 24.88 -21.45
C ASP A 203 7.99 24.86 -22.16
N TYR A 204 7.96 24.50 -23.45
CA TYR A 204 6.72 24.31 -24.21
C TYR A 204 5.96 23.06 -23.80
N TYR A 205 6.60 22.16 -23.04
CA TYR A 205 5.94 20.99 -22.49
C TYR A 205 5.05 21.36 -21.33
N ARG A 206 3.75 21.35 -21.60
CA ARG A 206 2.71 21.85 -20.70
C ARG A 206 2.66 21.19 -19.33
N ILE A 207 3.22 19.99 -19.16
CA ILE A 207 3.22 19.26 -17.89
C ILE A 207 4.64 18.99 -17.35
N ASN A 208 5.56 19.96 -17.42
CA ASN A 208 7.00 19.77 -17.12
C ASN A 208 7.39 19.92 -15.63
N GLU A 209 6.43 20.14 -14.72
CA GLU A 209 6.76 20.38 -13.31
C GLU A 209 7.51 19.25 -12.62
N TRP A 210 7.19 17.98 -12.94
CA TRP A 210 7.91 16.82 -12.39
C TRP A 210 9.39 16.82 -12.80
N TYR A 211 9.72 17.28 -14.02
CA TYR A 211 11.09 17.33 -14.53
C TYR A 211 11.92 18.28 -13.68
N LYS A 212 11.40 19.50 -13.48
CA LYS A 212 12.03 20.59 -12.72
C LYS A 212 12.19 20.29 -11.23
N LYS A 213 11.58 19.22 -10.69
CA LYS A 213 11.77 18.83 -9.28
C LYS A 213 13.20 18.38 -8.98
N TRP A 214 13.89 17.75 -9.93
CA TRP A 214 15.25 17.23 -9.73
C TRP A 214 16.20 17.46 -10.90
N LEU A 215 15.67 17.69 -12.11
CA LEU A 215 16.45 17.88 -13.33
C LEU A 215 16.26 19.29 -13.91
N PRO A 216 17.30 19.90 -14.50
CA PRO A 216 18.70 19.47 -14.44
C PRO A 216 19.24 19.48 -13.00
N ASP A 217 20.28 18.69 -12.73
CA ASP A 217 20.81 18.52 -11.36
C ASP A 217 21.22 19.88 -10.77
N PRO A 218 20.58 20.35 -9.68
CA PRO A 218 20.85 21.65 -9.10
C PRO A 218 22.29 21.78 -8.58
N ASP A 219 22.92 20.67 -8.18
CA ASP A 219 24.28 20.69 -7.63
C ASP A 219 25.33 20.94 -8.72
N LEU A 220 24.98 20.66 -9.99
CA LEU A 220 25.84 20.90 -11.15
C LEU A 220 26.04 22.40 -11.40
N PHE A 221 25.03 23.23 -11.09
CA PHE A 221 25.12 24.69 -11.18
C PHE A 221 25.87 25.32 -10.00
N ASN A 222 25.87 24.65 -8.85
CA ASN A 222 26.49 25.14 -7.61
C ASN A 222 27.93 24.63 -7.41
N ASN A 223 28.51 23.90 -8.37
CA ASN A 223 29.84 23.27 -8.30
C ASN A 223 30.05 22.40 -7.04
N ARG A 224 29.00 21.72 -6.56
CA ARG A 224 29.08 20.82 -5.40
C ARG A 224 29.15 19.39 -5.88
N HIS A 225 30.32 18.75 -5.74
CA HIS A 225 30.58 17.42 -6.30
C HIS A 225 30.33 16.26 -5.31
N ASP A 226 30.18 16.52 -4.00
CA ASP A 226 30.12 15.48 -2.94
C ASP A 226 28.81 15.52 -2.14
N THR A 227 27.68 15.72 -2.81
CA THR A 227 26.37 15.86 -2.14
C THR A 227 25.50 14.61 -2.20
N LYS A 228 25.86 13.63 -3.04
CA LYS A 228 24.99 12.47 -3.33
C LYS A 228 25.20 11.36 -2.31
N THR A 229 24.11 10.86 -1.77
CA THR A 229 24.07 9.76 -0.81
C THR A 229 24.69 8.49 -1.36
N THR A 230 25.46 7.82 -0.52
CA THR A 230 26.04 6.50 -0.82
C THR A 230 25.35 5.39 -0.06
N TYR A 231 25.20 4.25 -0.72
CA TYR A 231 24.66 3.01 -0.18
C TYR A 231 25.71 1.92 -0.34
N GLN A 232 25.84 1.08 0.69
CA GLN A 232 26.82 0.00 0.73
C GLN A 232 26.11 -1.36 0.70
N VAL A 233 26.59 -2.24 -0.16
CA VAL A 233 26.07 -3.60 -0.33
C VAL A 233 27.22 -4.59 -0.21
N GLU A 234 27.09 -5.54 0.71
CA GLU A 234 28.00 -6.67 0.83
C GLU A 234 27.42 -7.85 0.04
N ILE A 235 28.03 -8.15 -1.11
CA ILE A 235 27.62 -9.20 -2.04
C ILE A 235 28.46 -10.46 -1.80
N ARG A 236 27.80 -11.60 -1.65
CA ARG A 236 28.42 -12.91 -1.57
C ARG A 236 27.94 -13.79 -2.72
N TYR A 237 28.84 -14.09 -3.65
CA TYR A 237 28.52 -14.89 -4.84
C TYR A 237 28.49 -16.40 -4.54
N ALA A 238 27.96 -17.17 -5.51
CA ALA A 238 27.92 -18.63 -5.45
C ALA A 238 29.30 -19.27 -5.23
N ASN A 239 30.36 -18.66 -5.74
CA ASN A 239 31.74 -19.14 -5.62
C ASN A 239 32.38 -18.83 -4.23
N ASN A 240 31.60 -18.38 -3.25
CA ASN A 240 32.07 -17.89 -1.94
C ASN A 240 32.95 -16.63 -1.97
N THR A 241 33.05 -15.94 -3.11
CA THR A 241 33.71 -14.63 -3.17
C THR A 241 32.82 -13.57 -2.51
N ASN A 242 33.42 -12.76 -1.65
CA ASN A 242 32.77 -11.63 -1.01
C ASN A 242 33.26 -10.36 -1.68
N GLU A 243 32.34 -9.46 -1.98
CA GLU A 243 32.61 -8.17 -2.59
C GLU A 243 31.77 -7.10 -1.91
N THR A 244 32.36 -5.93 -1.68
CA THR A 244 31.64 -4.79 -1.12
C THR A 244 31.51 -3.72 -2.18
N PHE A 245 30.27 -3.39 -2.55
CA PHE A 245 29.98 -2.36 -3.53
C PHE A 245 29.35 -1.13 -2.88
N THR A 246 29.90 0.04 -3.17
CA THR A 246 29.36 1.34 -2.76
C THR A 246 28.91 2.11 -3.97
N PHE A 247 27.64 2.52 -4.01
CA PHE A 247 27.07 3.27 -5.12
C PHE A 247 26.30 4.49 -4.63
N HIS A 248 26.22 5.51 -5.49
CA HIS A 248 25.43 6.70 -5.23
C HIS A 248 23.96 6.43 -5.56
N GLY A 249 23.04 6.85 -4.70
CA GLY A 249 21.61 6.61 -4.86
C GLY A 249 20.75 7.87 -4.75
N PRO A 250 19.41 7.72 -4.72
CA PRO A 250 18.51 8.79 -4.31
C PRO A 250 18.78 9.21 -2.86
N ARG A 251 18.27 10.37 -2.47
CA ARG A 251 18.49 10.94 -1.12
C ARG A 251 18.02 9.99 0.00
N GLY A 252 18.65 10.10 1.17
CA GLY A 252 18.28 9.32 2.34
C GLY A 252 16.93 9.74 2.92
N ALA A 253 16.28 8.82 3.63
CA ALA A 253 15.06 9.11 4.39
C ALA A 253 15.30 10.19 5.46
N ASP A 254 16.52 10.34 5.96
CA ASP A 254 16.94 11.31 6.97
C ASP A 254 17.09 12.74 6.42
N GLU A 255 17.17 12.91 5.10
CA GLU A 255 17.47 14.20 4.48
C GLU A 255 16.23 15.07 4.27
N ASN A 256 16.45 16.38 4.14
CA ASN A 256 15.43 17.37 3.83
C ASN A 256 15.84 18.20 2.59
N PRO A 257 15.05 18.21 1.50
CA PRO A 257 13.85 17.41 1.29
C PRO A 257 14.17 15.92 1.14
N GLY A 258 13.21 15.05 1.49
CA GLY A 258 13.36 13.60 1.40
C GLY A 258 13.53 13.07 -0.03
N PRO A 259 13.63 11.73 -0.20
CA PRO A 259 13.91 11.12 -1.51
C PRO A 259 12.85 11.37 -2.57
N VAL A 260 11.59 11.53 -2.16
CA VAL A 260 10.45 11.62 -3.07
C VAL A 260 9.89 13.03 -3.04
N ARG A 261 9.73 13.62 -4.22
CA ARG A 261 8.98 14.87 -4.40
C ARG A 261 7.66 14.56 -5.09
N TRP A 262 6.59 15.06 -4.50
CA TRP A 262 5.26 14.96 -5.08
C TRP A 262 5.01 16.11 -6.06
N THR A 263 4.20 15.81 -7.07
CA THR A 263 3.63 16.81 -7.98
C THR A 263 2.24 17.20 -7.50
N ARG A 264 1.83 18.42 -7.83
CA ARG A 264 0.42 18.78 -7.75
C ARG A 264 -0.36 18.05 -8.85
N PRO A 265 -1.65 17.73 -8.66
CA PRO A 265 -2.37 16.97 -9.66
C PRO A 265 -2.42 17.71 -11.00
N TYR A 266 -2.21 16.99 -12.10
CA TYR A 266 -2.25 17.56 -13.44
C TYR A 266 -2.96 16.67 -14.45
N PHE A 267 -3.44 17.26 -15.53
CA PHE A 267 -4.07 16.54 -16.63
C PHE A 267 -3.04 16.19 -17.73
N ASP A 268 -2.82 14.89 -17.97
CA ASP A 268 -1.85 14.42 -18.97
C ASP A 268 -2.45 14.35 -20.38
N CYS A 269 -2.52 15.52 -21.00
CA CYS A 269 -3.09 15.76 -22.33
C CYS A 269 -2.34 15.03 -23.46
N GLY A 270 -3.07 14.41 -24.38
CA GLY A 270 -2.54 13.75 -25.58
C GLY A 270 -1.90 12.37 -25.32
N ARG A 271 -1.95 11.87 -24.08
CA ARG A 271 -1.35 10.59 -23.68
C ARG A 271 -2.36 9.75 -22.90
N SER A 272 -2.29 9.75 -21.57
CA SER A 272 -3.26 9.02 -20.75
C SER A 272 -4.63 9.72 -20.66
N ASN A 273 -4.69 11.04 -20.89
CA ASN A 273 -5.90 11.87 -20.86
C ASN A 273 -6.68 11.75 -19.54
N ARG A 274 -5.95 11.69 -18.42
CA ARG A 274 -6.49 11.60 -17.07
C ARG A 274 -5.84 12.62 -16.15
N TRP A 275 -6.52 12.92 -15.05
CA TRP A 275 -5.95 13.64 -13.91
C TRP A 275 -5.05 12.70 -13.11
N LEU A 276 -3.78 13.07 -12.97
CA LEU A 276 -2.74 12.25 -12.37
C LEU A 276 -2.04 12.98 -11.23
N VAL A 277 -1.54 12.19 -10.28
CA VAL A 277 -0.60 12.62 -9.24
C VAL A 277 0.64 11.75 -9.34
N ALA A 278 1.81 12.37 -9.36
CA ALA A 278 3.08 11.69 -9.57
C ALA A 278 4.03 11.80 -8.36
N ALA A 279 4.67 10.68 -8.04
CA ALA A 279 5.84 10.60 -7.17
C ALA A 279 7.12 10.63 -8.03
N VAL A 280 8.04 11.54 -7.71
CA VAL A 280 9.27 11.78 -8.49
C VAL A 280 10.51 11.55 -7.64
N VAL A 281 11.39 10.66 -8.11
CA VAL A 281 12.64 10.28 -7.41
C VAL A 281 13.83 10.40 -8.36
N PRO A 282 14.95 11.01 -7.95
CA PRO A 282 16.12 11.15 -8.80
C PRO A 282 16.90 9.83 -8.91
N ILE A 283 17.51 9.60 -10.06
CA ILE A 283 18.43 8.49 -10.34
C ILE A 283 19.84 9.07 -10.40
N ALA A 284 20.72 8.51 -9.59
CA ALA A 284 22.11 8.94 -9.52
C ALA A 284 23.00 8.03 -10.38
N ASP A 285 23.92 8.65 -11.11
CA ASP A 285 24.94 7.97 -11.88
C ASP A 285 26.24 8.78 -11.88
N ILE A 286 27.34 8.12 -12.21
CA ILE A 286 28.64 8.77 -12.38
C ILE A 286 28.73 9.28 -13.82
N TYR A 287 28.83 10.59 -13.99
CA TYR A 287 28.82 11.25 -15.30
C TYR A 287 29.92 12.32 -15.41
N PRO A 288 30.55 12.50 -16.58
CA PRO A 288 30.46 11.67 -17.79
C PRO A 288 31.05 10.26 -17.58
N ARG A 289 30.52 9.27 -18.30
CA ARG A 289 31.04 7.89 -18.24
C ARG A 289 32.19 7.67 -19.23
N HIS A 290 32.97 6.61 -18.97
CA HIS A 290 33.94 6.04 -19.91
C HIS A 290 35.05 7.02 -20.28
N THR A 291 35.37 7.94 -19.37
CA THR A 291 36.50 8.84 -19.55
C THR A 291 37.78 8.15 -19.06
N GLY A 292 38.92 8.47 -19.69
CA GLY A 292 40.23 8.05 -19.19
C GLY A 292 40.65 8.76 -17.89
N PHE A 293 39.86 9.75 -17.45
CA PHE A 293 40.19 10.69 -16.39
C PHE A 293 39.19 10.58 -15.24
N ARG A 294 39.48 9.69 -14.27
CA ARG A 294 38.61 9.47 -13.10
C ARG A 294 38.30 10.72 -12.27
N HIS A 295 39.14 11.76 -12.34
CA HIS A 295 38.92 13.02 -11.62
C HIS A 295 37.82 13.90 -12.23
N ILE A 296 37.32 13.56 -13.43
CA ILE A 296 36.22 14.27 -14.12
C ILE A 296 34.90 13.50 -13.92
N GLU A 297 34.96 12.25 -13.45
CA GLU A 297 33.79 11.43 -13.16
C GLU A 297 33.22 11.82 -11.78
N TYR A 298 32.07 12.49 -11.73
CA TYR A 298 31.41 12.87 -10.47
C TYR A 298 29.95 12.39 -10.43
N PRO A 299 29.39 12.16 -9.23
CA PRO A 299 28.02 11.69 -9.08
C PRO A 299 27.03 12.80 -9.42
N THR A 300 26.08 12.51 -10.32
CA THR A 300 25.06 13.44 -10.81
C THR A 300 23.70 12.78 -10.90
N TYR A 301 22.64 13.57 -10.79
CA TYR A 301 21.31 13.12 -11.14
C TYR A 301 21.12 13.16 -12.66
N THR A 302 21.17 11.99 -13.30
CA THR A 302 21.09 11.85 -14.76
C THR A 302 19.67 11.59 -15.26
N ALA A 303 18.81 11.07 -14.38
CA ALA A 303 17.42 10.75 -14.70
C ALA A 303 16.50 10.90 -13.49
N VAL A 304 15.19 10.79 -13.71
CA VAL A 304 14.16 10.71 -12.68
C VAL A 304 13.22 9.54 -12.96
N SER A 305 12.83 8.82 -11.92
CA SER A 305 11.71 7.88 -11.96
C SER A 305 10.44 8.62 -11.58
N VAL A 306 9.42 8.52 -12.44
CA VAL A 306 8.11 9.15 -12.28
C VAL A 306 7.06 8.06 -12.33
N VAL A 307 6.35 7.87 -11.22
CA VAL A 307 5.25 6.90 -11.13
C VAL A 307 3.98 7.67 -10.82
N GLU A 308 2.93 7.43 -11.61
CA GLU A 308 1.72 8.24 -11.67
C GLU A 308 0.48 7.40 -11.33
N MET A 309 -0.42 7.93 -10.50
CA MET A 309 -1.73 7.33 -10.21
C MET A 309 -2.87 8.27 -10.56
N ASP A 310 -4.04 7.68 -10.83
CA ASP A 310 -5.28 8.42 -11.10
C ASP A 310 -5.72 9.23 -9.87
N PHE A 311 -5.91 10.53 -10.03
CA PHE A 311 -6.39 11.44 -8.97
C PHE A 311 -7.76 11.00 -8.42
N ASP A 312 -8.65 10.52 -9.30
CA ASP A 312 -10.00 10.08 -8.92
C ASP A 312 -10.02 8.92 -7.91
N ARG A 313 -8.90 8.19 -7.79
CA ARG A 313 -8.75 7.05 -6.87
C ARG A 313 -8.15 7.44 -5.52
N ILE A 314 -7.82 8.71 -5.31
CA ILE A 314 -7.25 9.22 -4.07
C ILE A 314 -8.40 9.64 -3.15
N ASP A 315 -8.43 9.09 -1.94
CA ASP A 315 -9.40 9.47 -0.92
C ASP A 315 -9.15 10.89 -0.39
N ILE A 316 -10.21 11.70 -0.40
CA ILE A 316 -10.22 13.03 0.20
C ILE A 316 -10.57 12.98 1.69
N ASN A 317 -10.08 13.95 2.47
CA ASN A 317 -10.46 14.11 3.88
C ASN A 317 -11.32 15.36 4.05
N GLN A 318 -12.62 15.16 4.27
CA GLN A 318 -13.61 16.24 4.42
C GLN A 318 -13.76 16.74 5.87
N CYS A 319 -13.16 16.05 6.83
CA CYS A 319 -13.30 16.37 8.25
C CYS A 319 -12.57 17.67 8.62
N PRO A 320 -12.97 18.33 9.73
CA PRO A 320 -12.25 19.49 10.25
C PRO A 320 -10.82 19.13 10.64
N LYS A 321 -9.99 20.16 10.85
CA LYS A 321 -8.63 19.97 11.37
C LYS A 321 -8.69 19.37 12.77
N GLY A 322 -7.82 18.42 13.02
CA GLY A 322 -7.71 17.70 14.27
C GLY A 322 -6.43 16.87 14.30
N PRO A 323 -6.11 16.22 15.43
CA PRO A 323 -4.90 15.41 15.54
C PRO A 323 -4.89 14.33 14.46
N GLY A 324 -3.90 14.41 13.56
CA GLY A 324 -3.79 13.53 12.38
C GLY A 324 -4.25 14.15 11.06
N ASN A 325 -4.83 15.37 11.06
CA ASN A 325 -5.20 16.20 9.90
C ASN A 325 -4.70 17.64 10.05
N ASP A 326 -3.43 17.79 10.46
CA ASP A 326 -2.79 19.09 10.69
C ASP A 326 -2.17 19.69 9.42
N GLY A 327 -2.02 18.88 8.37
CA GLY A 327 -1.41 19.26 7.09
C GLY A 327 -2.30 20.14 6.22
N ALA A 328 -1.75 20.55 5.07
CA ALA A 328 -2.52 21.24 4.02
C ALA A 328 -3.59 20.29 3.46
N ASN A 329 -4.83 20.75 3.48
CA ASN A 329 -5.98 20.00 2.97
C ASN A 329 -7.05 21.01 2.51
N ARG A 330 -7.33 21.01 1.21
CA ARG A 330 -8.32 21.90 0.60
C ARG A 330 -9.75 21.59 1.03
N PHE A 331 -10.02 20.33 1.39
CA PHE A 331 -11.37 19.84 1.71
C PHE A 331 -11.70 19.90 3.21
N THR A 332 -10.88 20.56 4.02
CA THR A 332 -11.13 20.67 5.47
C THR A 332 -12.48 21.30 5.75
N ASP A 333 -13.20 20.73 6.73
CA ASP A 333 -14.50 21.25 7.20
C ASP A 333 -15.57 21.36 6.10
N THR A 334 -15.45 20.53 5.04
CA THR A 334 -16.50 20.37 4.03
C THR A 334 -17.51 19.28 4.40
N ALA A 335 -17.23 18.49 5.45
CA ALA A 335 -18.15 17.52 6.00
C ALA A 335 -19.38 18.21 6.61
N ARG A 336 -20.56 17.66 6.33
CA ARG A 336 -21.86 18.22 6.76
C ARG A 336 -22.36 17.63 8.08
N CYS A 337 -21.46 17.10 8.90
CA CYS A 337 -21.80 16.63 10.24
C CYS A 337 -22.35 17.77 11.12
N LYS A 338 -23.29 17.43 12.01
CA LYS A 338 -23.88 18.39 12.96
C LYS A 338 -22.85 18.77 14.02
N LYS A 339 -22.21 19.94 13.88
CA LYS A 339 -21.11 20.40 14.74
C LYS A 339 -21.47 20.46 16.25
N GLY A 340 -22.74 20.63 16.60
CA GLY A 340 -23.18 20.71 18.00
C GLY A 340 -23.30 19.36 18.72
N THR A 341 -23.46 18.25 17.99
CA THR A 341 -23.73 16.93 18.59
C THR A 341 -22.87 15.79 18.04
N THR A 342 -22.20 16.02 16.91
CA THR A 342 -21.41 15.00 16.19
C THR A 342 -20.00 15.47 15.84
N GLU A 343 -19.08 14.52 15.76
CA GLU A 343 -17.71 14.64 15.25
C GLU A 343 -17.58 13.87 13.92
N CYS A 344 -16.64 14.30 13.07
CA CYS A 344 -16.40 13.68 11.76
C CYS A 344 -15.24 12.70 11.81
N GLU A 345 -15.43 11.52 11.25
CA GLU A 345 -14.40 10.49 11.08
C GLU A 345 -14.30 10.11 9.58
N PRO A 346 -13.12 10.19 8.95
CA PRO A 346 -12.97 9.90 7.53
C PRO A 346 -13.10 8.40 7.25
N LEU A 347 -13.72 8.04 6.12
CA LEU A 347 -13.76 6.68 5.59
C LEU A 347 -12.65 6.47 4.55
N HIS A 348 -12.35 5.22 4.24
CA HIS A 348 -11.25 4.83 3.35
C HIS A 348 -11.77 4.03 2.15
N GLY A 349 -11.17 4.21 0.97
CA GLY A 349 -11.53 3.52 -0.28
C GLY A 349 -12.67 4.17 -1.08
N TRP A 350 -12.99 5.44 -0.82
CA TRP A 350 -14.10 6.17 -1.46
C TRP A 350 -13.66 6.90 -2.74
N GLY A 351 -12.36 7.13 -2.92
CA GLY A 351 -11.77 7.94 -3.97
C GLY A 351 -12.16 9.42 -3.86
N PHE A 352 -12.07 10.12 -4.99
CA PHE A 352 -12.48 11.52 -5.11
C PHE A 352 -14.01 11.62 -5.20
N ARG A 353 -14.69 11.44 -4.06
CA ARG A 353 -16.15 11.49 -3.93
C ARG A 353 -16.58 12.15 -2.61
N ARG A 354 -17.72 12.86 -2.64
CA ARG A 354 -18.36 13.38 -1.41
C ARG A 354 -18.89 12.24 -0.55
N GLY A 355 -18.93 12.49 0.76
CA GLY A 355 -19.53 11.58 1.73
C GLY A 355 -18.59 10.47 2.20
N GLY A 356 -17.29 10.60 1.91
CA GLY A 356 -16.23 9.71 2.41
C GLY A 356 -15.90 9.91 3.89
N TYR A 357 -16.92 10.06 4.74
CA TYR A 357 -16.80 10.25 6.18
C TYR A 357 -18.03 9.68 6.89
N GLN A 358 -17.97 9.55 8.20
CA GLN A 358 -19.10 9.24 9.07
C GLN A 358 -19.16 10.24 10.22
N CYS A 359 -20.37 10.58 10.68
CA CYS A 359 -20.60 11.48 11.80
C CYS A 359 -20.89 10.65 13.06
N ARG A 360 -19.93 10.61 13.97
CA ARG A 360 -20.01 9.96 15.29
C ARG A 360 -20.52 10.95 16.34
N CYS A 361 -21.16 10.48 17.40
CA CYS A 361 -21.59 11.39 18.48
C CYS A 361 -20.40 11.91 19.30
N LEU A 362 -20.45 13.19 19.66
CA LEU A 362 -19.48 13.79 20.57
C LEU A 362 -19.51 13.14 21.97
N PRO A 363 -18.42 13.23 22.75
CA PRO A 363 -18.44 12.88 24.17
C PRO A 363 -19.58 13.57 24.92
N GLY A 364 -20.30 12.82 25.77
CA GLY A 364 -21.51 13.29 26.44
C GLY A 364 -22.78 13.26 25.58
N TYR A 365 -22.73 12.75 24.35
CA TYR A 365 -23.87 12.49 23.48
C TYR A 365 -23.96 11.01 23.11
N ARG A 366 -25.16 10.58 22.73
CA ARG A 366 -25.45 9.22 22.27
C ARG A 366 -26.35 9.20 21.06
N LEU A 367 -26.33 8.08 20.34
CA LEU A 367 -27.26 7.85 19.24
C LEU A 367 -28.72 7.80 19.74
N PRO A 368 -29.68 8.34 18.97
CA PRO A 368 -31.10 8.12 19.21
C PRO A 368 -31.45 6.63 19.20
N LEU A 369 -32.54 6.25 19.86
CA LEU A 369 -33.00 4.86 19.92
C LEU A 369 -33.36 4.27 18.55
N GLN A 370 -33.55 5.09 17.52
CA GLN A 370 -33.85 4.67 16.16
C GLN A 370 -32.59 4.36 15.34
N SER A 371 -31.44 4.98 15.68
CA SER A 371 -30.20 4.81 14.93
C SER A 371 -29.27 3.82 15.61
N ARG A 372 -28.68 2.92 14.82
CA ARG A 372 -27.77 1.87 15.30
C ARG A 372 -26.31 2.17 15.09
N ARG A 373 -25.98 3.05 14.14
CA ARG A 373 -24.62 3.32 13.67
C ARG A 373 -24.41 4.82 13.57
N PRO A 374 -23.13 5.28 13.58
CA PRO A 374 -22.79 6.64 13.16
C PRO A 374 -23.43 6.98 11.81
N TYR A 375 -23.77 8.24 11.61
CA TYR A 375 -24.43 8.68 10.39
C TYR A 375 -23.44 8.70 9.23
N LEU A 376 -23.68 7.91 8.18
CA LEU A 376 -22.79 7.88 7.02
C LEU A 376 -22.89 9.19 6.24
N GLY A 377 -21.73 9.76 5.88
CA GLY A 377 -21.61 10.98 5.11
C GLY A 377 -22.34 10.91 3.78
N GLU A 378 -22.30 9.78 3.07
CA GLU A 378 -23.08 9.59 1.83
C GLU A 378 -24.57 9.84 2.01
N ILE A 379 -25.14 9.44 3.15
CA ILE A 379 -26.57 9.65 3.45
C ILE A 379 -26.80 11.12 3.82
N VAL A 380 -25.92 11.71 4.62
CA VAL A 380 -26.00 13.13 5.02
C VAL A 380 -25.91 14.05 3.78
N GLU A 381 -25.00 13.77 2.86
CA GLU A 381 -24.79 14.53 1.63
C GLU A 381 -25.95 14.41 0.63
N ARG A 382 -26.72 13.31 0.68
CA ARG A 382 -27.91 13.09 -0.17
C ARG A 382 -29.22 13.55 0.49
N ALA A 383 -29.19 13.90 1.77
CA ALA A 383 -30.39 14.25 2.53
C ALA A 383 -31.08 15.50 1.95
N THR A 384 -32.41 15.50 2.01
CA THR A 384 -33.20 16.71 1.75
C THR A 384 -33.02 17.71 2.90
N GLU A 385 -33.37 18.96 2.66
CA GLU A 385 -33.35 19.99 3.70
C GLU A 385 -34.11 19.56 4.97
N GLU A 386 -35.34 19.07 4.80
CA GLU A 386 -36.19 18.60 5.90
C GLU A 386 -35.56 17.42 6.65
N GLN A 387 -34.98 16.46 5.95
CA GLN A 387 -34.30 15.31 6.56
C GLN A 387 -33.05 15.74 7.34
N TYR A 388 -32.30 16.71 6.81
CA TYR A 388 -31.09 17.21 7.44
C TYR A 388 -31.38 17.97 8.73
N TYR A 389 -32.37 18.87 8.73
CA TYR A 389 -32.69 19.68 9.92
C TYR A 389 -33.43 18.91 11.01
N ASN A 390 -34.26 17.92 10.65
CA ASN A 390 -35.01 17.11 11.62
C ASN A 390 -34.26 15.84 12.08
N GLY A 391 -33.09 15.56 11.48
CA GLY A 391 -32.35 14.31 11.65
C GLY A 391 -30.86 14.50 11.90
N PHE A 392 -30.15 13.38 12.00
CA PHE A 392 -28.68 13.31 12.15
C PHE A 392 -28.10 13.94 13.44
N ASP A 393 -28.95 14.38 14.38
CA ASP A 393 -28.51 14.86 15.70
C ASP A 393 -28.36 13.73 16.72
N CYS A 394 -27.35 13.84 17.57
CA CYS A 394 -27.19 12.96 18.73
C CYS A 394 -27.91 13.53 19.96
N LYS A 395 -28.40 12.65 20.84
CA LYS A 395 -29.07 13.05 22.09
C LYS A 395 -28.06 13.24 23.21
N LYS A 396 -28.21 14.29 24.01
CA LYS A 396 -27.35 14.55 25.17
C LYS A 396 -27.57 13.48 26.25
N ILE A 397 -26.48 13.00 26.84
CA ILE A 397 -26.48 12.12 28.01
C ILE A 397 -26.84 12.97 29.24
N GLY A 398 -27.67 12.43 30.15
CA GLY A 398 -28.10 13.12 31.36
C GLY A 398 -26.99 13.24 32.42
N TRP A 399 -27.19 12.62 33.58
CA TRP A 399 -26.19 12.62 34.65
C TRP A 399 -24.95 11.82 34.26
N ILE A 400 -23.78 12.46 34.14
CA ILE A 400 -22.52 11.78 33.83
C ILE A 400 -21.76 11.50 35.14
N GLN A 401 -21.15 10.33 35.25
CA GLN A 401 -20.37 9.90 36.42
C GLN A 401 -18.90 10.32 36.28
N LYS A 402 -18.26 10.65 37.41
CA LYS A 402 -16.80 10.82 37.46
C LYS A 402 -16.13 9.50 37.83
N LEU A 403 -14.96 9.24 37.24
CA LEU A 403 -14.17 8.08 37.60
C LEU A 403 -13.69 8.19 39.07
N PRO A 404 -13.72 7.09 39.85
CA PRO A 404 -13.22 7.09 41.22
C PRO A 404 -11.69 7.21 41.23
N VAL A 405 -11.18 7.97 42.21
CA VAL A 405 -9.74 8.26 42.38
C VAL A 405 -8.99 7.09 43.03
N GLN A 406 -9.65 6.36 43.93
CA GLN A 406 -9.06 5.22 44.64
C GLN A 406 -9.59 3.91 44.06
N TRP A 407 -8.71 2.93 43.92
CA TRP A 407 -9.04 1.61 43.37
C TRP A 407 -8.93 0.56 44.47
N GLU A 408 -9.97 -0.25 44.58
CA GLU A 408 -10.04 -1.34 45.54
C GLU A 408 -9.89 -2.69 44.82
N LYS A 409 -9.58 -3.75 45.58
CA LYS A 409 -9.64 -5.10 45.04
C LYS A 409 -11.09 -5.44 44.72
N ALA A 410 -11.32 -6.09 43.59
CA ALA A 410 -12.64 -6.58 43.25
C ALA A 410 -13.11 -7.60 44.31
N PRO A 411 -14.39 -7.56 44.71
CA PRO A 411 -14.96 -8.61 45.56
C PRO A 411 -14.72 -10.00 44.97
N ARG A 412 -14.40 -10.97 45.83
CA ARG A 412 -14.07 -12.35 45.43
C ARG A 412 -15.08 -12.98 44.47
N TYR A 413 -16.37 -12.73 44.67
CA TYR A 413 -17.43 -13.27 43.82
C TYR A 413 -17.38 -12.73 42.38
N ILE A 414 -16.95 -11.48 42.16
CA ILE A 414 -16.80 -10.90 40.82
C ILE A 414 -15.64 -11.57 40.10
N ARG A 415 -14.51 -11.74 40.80
CA ARG A 415 -13.34 -12.44 40.25
C ARG A 415 -13.66 -13.89 39.86
N GLU A 416 -14.36 -14.62 40.73
CA GLU A 416 -14.77 -16.00 40.43
C GLU A 416 -15.73 -16.07 39.24
N MET A 417 -16.69 -15.13 39.13
CA MET A 417 -17.60 -15.04 38.00
C MET A 417 -16.89 -14.77 36.66
N GLU A 418 -15.88 -13.90 36.63
CA GLU A 418 -15.10 -13.64 35.41
C GLU A 418 -14.17 -14.81 35.06
N LEU A 419 -13.59 -15.49 36.05
CA LEU A 419 -12.81 -16.71 35.82
C LEU A 419 -13.67 -17.90 35.34
N ASP A 420 -14.95 -17.95 35.74
CA ASP A 420 -15.92 -18.93 35.22
C ASP A 420 -16.29 -18.65 33.76
N ARG A 421 -16.36 -17.36 33.38
CA ARG A 421 -16.56 -16.93 31.98
C ARG A 421 -15.34 -17.21 31.10
N HIS A 422 -14.15 -17.12 31.69
CA HIS A 422 -12.86 -17.29 31.02
C HIS A 422 -12.04 -18.45 31.64
N PRO A 423 -12.49 -19.71 31.51
CA PRO A 423 -11.86 -20.87 32.15
C PRO A 423 -10.40 -21.06 31.74
N GLU A 424 -10.00 -20.59 30.55
CA GLU A 424 -8.64 -20.62 30.03
C GLU A 424 -7.62 -19.80 30.83
N TYR A 425 -8.07 -18.99 31.81
CA TYR A 425 -7.22 -18.24 32.74
C TYR A 425 -7.06 -18.91 34.11
N LYS A 426 -7.88 -19.91 34.46
CA LYS A 426 -7.73 -20.65 35.72
C LYS A 426 -6.46 -21.49 35.73
N ASP A 427 -6.29 -22.29 34.68
CA ASP A 427 -5.13 -23.18 34.47
C ASP A 427 -4.45 -22.87 33.13
N PRO A 428 -3.66 -21.78 33.05
CA PRO A 428 -3.10 -21.33 31.78
C PRO A 428 -2.05 -22.29 31.22
N VAL A 429 -2.31 -22.84 30.04
CA VAL A 429 -1.32 -23.61 29.26
C VAL A 429 -0.24 -22.68 28.72
N LYS A 430 1.03 -23.07 28.86
CA LYS A 430 2.21 -22.27 28.46
C LYS A 430 2.92 -22.86 27.24
N GLY A 431 3.68 -22.01 26.54
CA GLY A 431 4.50 -22.41 25.39
C GLY A 431 3.67 -22.61 24.11
N PRO A 432 4.15 -23.41 23.14
CA PRO A 432 3.50 -23.56 21.82
C PRO A 432 2.09 -24.17 21.92
N ASN A 433 1.84 -25.00 22.95
CA ASN A 433 0.53 -25.62 23.18
C ASN A 433 -0.58 -24.61 23.52
N SER A 434 -0.24 -23.37 23.88
CA SER A 434 -1.22 -22.29 24.11
C SER A 434 -2.02 -21.93 22.85
N LEU A 435 -1.44 -22.12 21.67
CA LEU A 435 -2.07 -21.85 20.37
C LEU A 435 -2.96 -22.98 19.87
N ASN A 436 -2.83 -24.18 20.43
CA ASN A 436 -3.57 -25.38 20.03
C ASN A 436 -4.81 -25.62 20.90
N GLN A 437 -5.15 -24.68 21.79
CA GLN A 437 -6.32 -24.79 22.66
C GLN A 437 -7.61 -24.48 21.87
N PRO A 438 -8.76 -25.09 22.22
CA PRO A 438 -10.03 -24.79 21.58
C PRO A 438 -10.50 -23.35 21.87
N VAL A 439 -10.19 -22.83 23.06
CA VAL A 439 -10.34 -21.42 23.45
C VAL A 439 -8.96 -20.92 23.83
N ILE A 440 -8.46 -19.93 23.08
CA ILE A 440 -7.09 -19.44 23.23
C ILE A 440 -7.02 -18.42 24.37
N ASN A 441 -6.11 -18.66 25.32
CA ASN A 441 -5.65 -17.62 26.23
C ASN A 441 -4.66 -16.72 25.48
N ILE A 442 -5.15 -15.58 25.00
CA ILE A 442 -4.36 -14.66 24.17
C ILE A 442 -3.09 -14.15 24.87
N HIS A 443 -3.14 -13.87 26.17
CA HIS A 443 -1.95 -13.41 26.91
C HIS A 443 -0.85 -14.47 26.93
N LYS A 444 -1.20 -15.75 27.17
CA LYS A 444 -0.22 -16.84 27.16
C LYS A 444 0.31 -17.18 25.77
N ALA A 445 -0.53 -17.04 24.75
CA ALA A 445 -0.11 -17.15 23.36
C ALA A 445 0.90 -16.06 22.98
N LEU A 446 0.64 -14.81 23.37
CA LEU A 446 1.55 -13.69 23.10
C LEU A 446 2.82 -13.73 23.95
N ASP A 447 2.75 -14.21 25.19
CA ASP A 447 3.96 -14.46 26.02
C ASP A 447 4.94 -15.38 25.26
N PHE A 448 4.44 -16.40 24.57
CA PHE A 448 5.26 -17.30 23.75
C PHE A 448 5.80 -16.62 22.48
N ILE A 449 4.95 -15.91 21.74
CA ILE A 449 5.33 -15.25 20.49
C ILE A 449 6.34 -14.11 20.75
N LEU A 450 6.01 -13.20 21.66
CA LEU A 450 6.84 -12.03 21.99
C LEU A 450 8.09 -12.39 22.80
N GLY A 451 8.05 -13.49 23.58
CA GLY A 451 9.22 -14.02 24.30
C GLY A 451 10.24 -14.73 23.41
N MET A 452 9.99 -14.86 22.10
CA MET A 452 10.84 -15.60 21.18
C MET A 452 12.06 -14.77 20.76
N ASN A 453 13.25 -15.36 20.91
CA ASN A 453 14.54 -14.77 20.61
C ASN A 453 15.45 -15.80 19.93
N LYS A 454 16.56 -15.35 19.35
CA LYS A 454 17.55 -16.22 18.64
C LYS A 454 18.06 -17.40 19.49
N GLU A 455 18.10 -17.25 20.81
CA GLU A 455 18.56 -18.28 21.74
C GLU A 455 17.43 -19.20 22.21
N THR A 456 16.27 -18.63 22.53
CA THR A 456 15.13 -19.40 23.04
C THR A 456 14.53 -20.30 21.98
N CYS A 457 14.53 -19.87 20.71
CA CYS A 457 13.95 -20.62 19.61
C CYS A 457 14.65 -21.97 19.37
N LYS A 458 15.94 -22.11 19.73
CA LYS A 458 16.69 -23.37 19.59
C LYS A 458 16.20 -24.48 20.53
N LYS A 459 15.41 -24.13 21.55
CA LYS A 459 14.82 -25.10 22.49
C LYS A 459 13.58 -25.79 21.93
N TYR A 460 12.98 -25.24 20.87
CA TYR A 460 11.74 -25.72 20.28
C TYR A 460 11.99 -26.48 18.99
N LYS A 461 11.05 -27.34 18.61
CA LYS A 461 11.10 -28.07 17.33
C LYS A 461 10.73 -27.13 16.16
N PRO A 462 11.24 -27.37 14.95
CA PRO A 462 10.90 -26.54 13.79
C PRO A 462 9.39 -26.42 13.54
N ASP A 463 8.62 -27.49 13.75
CA ASP A 463 7.16 -27.48 13.55
C ASP A 463 6.43 -26.61 14.60
N GLU A 464 6.98 -26.50 15.82
CA GLU A 464 6.45 -25.64 16.88
C GLU A 464 6.76 -24.14 16.64
N LEU A 465 7.68 -23.85 15.72
CA LEU A 465 8.04 -22.50 15.30
C LEU A 465 7.26 -22.04 14.06
N ILE A 466 6.22 -22.78 13.66
CA ILE A 466 5.28 -22.42 12.61
C ILE A 466 3.92 -22.16 13.26
N LEU A 467 3.39 -20.96 13.07
CA LEU A 467 2.11 -20.56 13.66
C LEU A 467 0.96 -20.93 12.71
N HIS A 468 0.18 -21.93 13.10
CA HIS A 468 -1.02 -22.36 12.40
C HIS A 468 -2.28 -21.71 13.00
N GLY A 469 -3.47 -22.01 12.44
CA GLY A 469 -4.74 -21.68 13.10
C GLY A 469 -5.28 -20.25 12.86
N GLY A 470 -4.81 -19.54 11.82
CA GLY A 470 -5.33 -18.21 11.50
C GLY A 470 -4.68 -17.07 12.29
N VAL A 471 -3.47 -17.27 12.83
CA VAL A 471 -2.66 -16.23 13.49
C VAL A 471 -2.27 -15.10 12.52
N MET A 472 -2.16 -15.40 11.22
CA MET A 472 -1.88 -14.43 10.15
C MET A 472 -3.12 -13.71 9.60
N PHE A 473 -4.23 -13.69 10.36
CA PHE A 473 -5.46 -13.07 9.90
C PHE A 473 -5.24 -11.58 9.53
N GLY A 474 -5.70 -11.17 8.35
CA GLY A 474 -5.52 -9.81 7.83
C GLY A 474 -4.14 -9.52 7.21
N ALA A 475 -3.19 -10.47 7.24
CA ALA A 475 -1.85 -10.26 6.68
C ALA A 475 -1.86 -9.99 5.17
N GLU A 476 -2.78 -10.62 4.43
CA GLU A 476 -2.89 -10.47 2.98
C GLU A 476 -3.28 -9.04 2.57
N GLU A 477 -4.13 -8.39 3.36
CA GLU A 477 -4.56 -7.00 3.13
C GLU A 477 -3.50 -6.01 3.64
N PHE A 478 -2.97 -6.25 4.85
CA PHE A 478 -1.99 -5.35 5.47
C PHE A 478 -0.66 -5.27 4.70
N PHE A 479 -0.17 -6.42 4.22
CA PHE A 479 1.09 -6.52 3.46
C PHE A 479 0.89 -6.60 1.94
N GLU A 480 -0.29 -6.21 1.43
CA GLU A 480 -0.59 -6.23 0.00
C GLU A 480 0.46 -5.45 -0.81
N ASN A 481 0.86 -4.29 -0.31
CA ASN A 481 1.82 -3.41 -0.98
C ASN A 481 3.21 -4.03 -1.09
N GLU A 482 3.68 -4.69 -0.02
CA GLU A 482 4.95 -5.42 0.03
C GLU A 482 4.91 -6.62 -0.93
N ALA A 483 3.80 -7.35 -0.94
CA ALA A 483 3.58 -8.47 -1.85
C ALA A 483 3.58 -8.04 -3.33
N ARG A 484 2.97 -6.89 -3.64
CA ARG A 484 2.99 -6.29 -4.98
C ARG A 484 4.41 -5.94 -5.46
N MET A 485 5.37 -5.64 -4.56
CA MET A 485 6.78 -5.45 -4.94
C MET A 485 7.42 -6.73 -5.49
N ALA A 486 7.14 -7.88 -4.88
CA ALA A 486 7.60 -9.17 -5.37
C ALA A 486 6.91 -9.53 -6.70
N LEU A 487 5.59 -9.30 -6.77
CA LEU A 487 4.81 -9.50 -7.98
C LEU A 487 5.33 -8.66 -9.14
N ARG A 488 5.78 -7.43 -8.87
CA ARG A 488 6.39 -6.54 -9.87
C ARG A 488 7.62 -7.15 -10.51
N LEU A 489 8.56 -7.65 -9.71
CA LEU A 489 9.74 -8.29 -10.27
C LEU A 489 9.37 -9.59 -11.02
N ALA A 490 8.43 -10.37 -10.50
CA ALA A 490 7.95 -11.59 -11.18
C ALA A 490 7.31 -11.28 -12.55
N ASN A 491 6.50 -10.22 -12.64
CA ASN A 491 5.88 -9.78 -13.89
C ASN A 491 6.90 -9.14 -14.84
N PHE A 492 7.91 -8.42 -14.34
CA PHE A 492 9.02 -7.93 -15.15
C PHE A 492 9.78 -9.09 -15.82
N ILE A 493 10.20 -10.09 -15.03
CA ILE A 493 10.91 -11.26 -15.55
C ILE A 493 10.02 -12.00 -16.56
N SER A 494 8.72 -12.13 -16.26
CA SER A 494 7.78 -12.79 -17.16
C SER A 494 7.60 -12.06 -18.49
N ALA A 495 7.49 -10.73 -18.45
CA ALA A 495 7.40 -9.90 -19.64
C ALA A 495 8.70 -9.99 -20.46
N PHE A 496 9.86 -9.88 -19.82
CA PHE A 496 11.16 -9.95 -20.51
C PHE A 496 11.38 -11.31 -21.18
N LEU A 497 11.11 -12.42 -20.50
CA LEU A 497 11.31 -13.77 -21.04
C LEU A 497 10.30 -14.20 -22.10
N GLN A 498 9.19 -13.47 -22.26
CA GLN A 498 8.16 -13.76 -23.27
C GLN A 498 8.22 -12.82 -24.47
N VAL A 499 8.58 -11.55 -24.25
CA VAL A 499 8.55 -10.49 -25.28
C VAL A 499 9.92 -10.22 -25.88
N SER A 500 10.98 -10.24 -25.07
CA SER A 500 12.34 -9.97 -25.51
C SER A 500 12.96 -11.21 -26.14
N ASP A 501 13.58 -11.05 -27.30
CA ASP A 501 14.26 -12.11 -28.03
C ASP A 501 15.64 -11.65 -28.45
N HIS A 502 16.64 -12.30 -27.86
CA HIS A 502 18.06 -12.03 -28.09
C HIS A 502 18.52 -12.40 -29.51
N GLN A 503 17.74 -13.19 -30.26
CA GLN A 503 18.08 -13.60 -31.63
C GLN A 503 17.44 -12.69 -32.69
N GLU A 504 16.68 -11.68 -32.26
CA GLU A 504 15.99 -10.79 -33.17
C GLU A 504 16.96 -9.90 -33.94
N ILE A 505 16.76 -9.85 -35.27
CA ILE A 505 17.59 -9.06 -36.17
C ILE A 505 16.83 -7.80 -36.54
N PHE A 506 17.32 -6.65 -36.06
CA PHE A 506 16.78 -5.36 -36.46
C PHE A 506 17.46 -4.85 -37.73
N SER A 507 16.71 -4.07 -38.52
CA SER A 507 17.27 -3.34 -39.66
C SER A 507 18.18 -2.21 -39.19
N GLY A 508 19.36 -2.08 -39.81
CA GLY A 508 20.33 -1.02 -39.52
C GLY A 508 21.31 -1.36 -38.38
N LYS A 509 21.51 -0.40 -37.47
CA LYS A 509 22.51 -0.49 -36.38
C LYS A 509 21.94 -0.96 -35.04
N GLN A 510 20.63 -1.14 -34.94
CA GLN A 510 19.98 -1.55 -33.70
C GLN A 510 20.37 -3.00 -33.35
N ILE A 511 20.53 -3.27 -32.06
CA ILE A 511 20.86 -4.57 -31.49
C ILE A 511 19.71 -5.00 -30.57
N ALA A 512 19.41 -6.30 -30.55
CA ALA A 512 18.51 -6.88 -29.56
C ALA A 512 19.14 -6.89 -28.17
N ASP A 513 18.28 -6.86 -27.15
CA ASP A 513 18.73 -6.95 -25.77
C ASP A 513 19.33 -8.34 -25.49
N GLU A 514 20.46 -8.38 -24.79
CA GLU A 514 21.06 -9.62 -24.32
C GLU A 514 20.20 -10.28 -23.22
N PRO A 515 20.38 -11.59 -22.96
CA PRO A 515 19.74 -12.26 -21.84
C PRO A 515 20.04 -11.60 -20.49
N LEU A 516 19.13 -11.77 -19.52
CA LEU A 516 19.26 -11.18 -18.18
C LEU A 516 20.58 -11.57 -17.52
N THR A 517 21.33 -10.57 -17.05
CA THR A 517 22.63 -10.79 -16.39
C THR A 517 22.46 -11.00 -14.89
N GLU A 518 23.51 -11.54 -14.25
CA GLU A 518 23.54 -11.72 -12.79
C GLU A 518 23.39 -10.39 -12.06
N ASP A 519 24.10 -9.34 -12.49
CA ASP A 519 24.08 -8.02 -11.84
C ASP A 519 22.71 -7.33 -11.97
N GLN A 520 22.01 -7.52 -13.10
CA GLN A 520 20.64 -7.02 -13.25
C GLN A 520 19.68 -7.68 -12.26
N MET A 521 19.79 -8.99 -12.05
CA MET A 521 18.92 -9.71 -11.11
C MET A 521 19.27 -9.48 -9.64
N ILE A 522 20.56 -9.33 -9.34
CA ILE A 522 21.05 -8.89 -8.03
C ILE A 522 20.50 -7.48 -7.73
N GLY A 523 20.64 -6.54 -8.67
CA GLY A 523 20.16 -5.18 -8.55
C GLY A 523 18.64 -5.10 -8.36
N GLU A 524 17.86 -5.84 -9.16
CA GLU A 524 16.40 -5.88 -9.03
C GLU A 524 15.96 -6.44 -7.66
N THR A 525 16.61 -7.51 -7.19
CA THR A 525 16.31 -8.11 -5.88
C THR A 525 16.66 -7.15 -4.73
N LEU A 526 17.80 -6.48 -4.82
CA LEU A 526 18.25 -5.48 -3.85
C LEU A 526 17.30 -4.28 -3.80
N ALA A 527 16.85 -3.80 -4.96
CA ALA A 527 15.96 -2.66 -5.07
C ALA A 527 14.64 -2.85 -4.30
N ILE A 528 14.12 -4.08 -4.21
CA ILE A 528 12.89 -4.38 -3.45
C ILE A 528 13.02 -3.95 -1.99
N ILE A 529 14.17 -4.23 -1.37
CA ILE A 529 14.42 -3.90 0.04
C ILE A 529 14.73 -2.42 0.21
N LEU A 530 15.50 -1.84 -0.72
CA LEU A 530 15.84 -0.41 -0.69
C LEU A 530 14.60 0.47 -0.86
N GLY A 531 13.65 0.05 -1.70
CA GLY A 531 12.45 0.82 -2.00
C GLY A 531 11.31 0.68 -0.98
N ASN A 532 11.33 -0.32 -0.09
CA ASN A 532 10.31 -0.50 0.94
C ASN A 532 10.92 -0.87 2.31
N SER A 533 10.76 0.03 3.28
CA SER A 533 11.29 -0.13 4.64
C SER A 533 10.65 -1.27 5.45
N ARG A 534 9.46 -1.76 5.08
CA ARG A 534 8.78 -2.87 5.77
C ARG A 534 9.29 -4.25 5.34
N ILE A 535 9.93 -4.34 4.17
CA ILE A 535 10.51 -5.59 3.67
C ILE A 535 11.87 -5.82 4.33
N TRP A 536 12.05 -6.97 4.98
CA TRP A 536 13.28 -7.34 5.69
C TRP A 536 14.24 -8.17 4.84
N SER A 537 13.69 -9.01 3.98
CA SER A 537 14.46 -9.74 2.98
C SER A 537 13.65 -9.97 1.72
N ALA A 538 14.36 -10.13 0.61
CA ALA A 538 13.80 -10.40 -0.70
C ALA A 538 14.72 -11.40 -1.42
N GLY A 539 14.15 -12.30 -2.21
CA GLY A 539 14.92 -13.26 -2.97
C GLY A 539 14.29 -13.58 -4.30
N THR A 540 15.11 -13.76 -5.33
CA THR A 540 14.66 -14.22 -6.65
C THR A 540 15.20 -15.62 -6.87
N TYR A 541 14.32 -16.62 -6.91
CA TYR A 541 14.67 -18.03 -6.92
C TYR A 541 14.42 -18.63 -8.30
N TRP A 542 15.47 -18.98 -9.03
CA TRP A 542 15.34 -19.62 -10.34
C TRP A 542 15.22 -21.14 -10.22
N GLU A 543 14.38 -21.75 -11.05
CA GLU A 543 14.35 -23.20 -11.19
C GLU A 543 15.64 -23.72 -11.83
N ARG A 544 15.94 -25.02 -11.64
CA ARG A 544 17.18 -25.63 -12.12
C ARG A 544 17.39 -25.41 -13.63
N ASN A 545 18.57 -24.95 -14.01
CA ASN A 545 18.99 -24.67 -15.38
C ASN A 545 18.06 -23.69 -16.13
N LYS A 546 17.34 -22.80 -15.41
CA LYS A 546 16.48 -21.79 -16.03
C LYS A 546 17.12 -20.41 -16.15
N PHE A 547 18.22 -20.17 -15.45
CA PHE A 547 19.04 -18.97 -15.61
C PHE A 547 20.20 -19.23 -16.55
N THR A 548 20.62 -18.22 -17.31
CA THR A 548 21.68 -18.35 -18.32
C THR A 548 23.01 -18.73 -17.69
N ASN A 549 23.67 -19.76 -18.24
CA ASN A 549 25.00 -20.24 -17.82
C ASN A 549 25.14 -20.60 -16.33
N LYS A 550 24.03 -20.89 -15.62
CA LYS A 550 24.06 -21.37 -14.22
C LYS A 550 23.08 -22.51 -13.97
N THR A 551 23.46 -23.43 -13.10
CA THR A 551 22.60 -24.55 -12.69
C THR A 551 21.56 -24.12 -11.67
N LEU A 552 21.99 -23.34 -10.68
CA LEU A 552 21.18 -22.70 -9.66
C LEU A 552 21.58 -21.23 -9.57
N PHE A 553 20.59 -20.38 -9.34
CA PHE A 553 20.81 -18.96 -9.14
C PHE A 553 19.69 -18.42 -8.26
N ALA A 554 20.07 -17.86 -7.11
CA ALA A 554 19.10 -17.36 -6.16
C ALA A 554 19.66 -16.18 -5.35
N PRO A 555 19.71 -14.96 -5.93
CA PRO A 555 20.07 -13.77 -5.17
C PRO A 555 19.06 -13.57 -4.03
N TYR A 556 19.59 -13.42 -2.83
CA TYR A 556 18.85 -13.19 -1.59
C TYR A 556 19.44 -11.97 -0.87
N ALA A 557 18.67 -10.89 -0.88
CA ALA A 557 19.01 -9.65 -0.21
C ALA A 557 18.34 -9.60 1.17
N TYR A 558 19.00 -8.99 2.16
CA TYR A 558 18.41 -8.77 3.49
C TYR A 558 19.06 -7.58 4.20
N LYS A 559 18.33 -7.03 5.18
CA LYS A 559 18.85 -6.04 6.13
C LYS A 559 18.79 -6.59 7.55
N ARG A 560 19.69 -6.12 8.42
CA ARG A 560 19.76 -6.55 9.84
C ARG A 560 19.17 -5.53 10.80
N GLN A 561 19.07 -4.28 10.37
CA GLN A 561 18.60 -3.16 11.17
C GLN A 561 17.65 -2.32 10.30
N LEU A 562 16.74 -1.59 10.95
CA LEU A 562 15.86 -0.64 10.28
C LEU A 562 16.64 0.64 9.93
N ASN A 563 16.22 1.33 8.86
CA ASN A 563 16.77 2.62 8.41
C ASN A 563 18.29 2.64 8.18
N THR A 564 18.89 1.53 7.73
CA THR A 564 20.31 1.47 7.39
C THR A 564 20.60 1.85 5.94
N ARG A 565 21.83 2.33 5.69
CA ARG A 565 22.40 2.47 4.34
C ARG A 565 23.29 1.29 3.93
N LYS A 566 23.35 0.26 4.79
CA LYS A 566 24.15 -0.96 4.61
C LYS A 566 23.22 -2.16 4.44
N PHE A 567 23.46 -2.93 3.37
CA PHE A 567 22.65 -4.07 2.98
C PHE A 567 23.53 -5.28 2.70
N ASN A 568 22.96 -6.47 2.86
CA ASN A 568 23.64 -7.72 2.56
C ASN A 568 22.91 -8.45 1.42
N LEU A 569 23.68 -9.11 0.57
CA LEU A 569 23.17 -9.92 -0.52
C LEU A 569 24.00 -11.19 -0.66
N GLU A 570 23.36 -12.34 -0.79
CA GLU A 570 24.04 -13.61 -1.04
C GLU A 570 23.31 -14.43 -2.11
N ASP A 571 24.07 -15.13 -2.95
CA ASP A 571 23.51 -16.15 -3.85
C ASP A 571 23.35 -17.46 -3.08
N LEU A 572 22.09 -17.86 -2.85
CA LEU A 572 21.76 -19.08 -2.11
C LEU A 572 22.12 -20.36 -2.88
N ALA A 573 22.49 -20.27 -4.15
CA ALA A 573 23.05 -21.39 -4.92
C ALA A 573 24.36 -21.96 -4.34
N ARG A 574 25.01 -21.23 -3.43
CA ARG A 574 26.23 -21.62 -2.70
C ARG A 574 26.03 -22.78 -1.71
N LEU A 575 24.80 -23.03 -1.28
CA LEU A 575 24.51 -24.00 -0.22
C LEU A 575 24.65 -25.43 -0.76
N ASN A 576 25.77 -26.07 -0.42
CA ASN A 576 26.13 -27.41 -0.94
C ASN A 576 25.31 -28.56 -0.34
N LYS A 577 24.60 -28.34 0.78
CA LYS A 577 23.78 -29.40 1.39
C LYS A 577 22.46 -29.52 0.65
N SER A 578 22.13 -30.71 0.19
CA SER A 578 20.87 -31.00 -0.52
C SER A 578 19.63 -30.53 0.25
N GLN A 579 19.65 -30.62 1.57
CA GLN A 579 18.56 -30.17 2.45
C GLN A 579 18.41 -28.63 2.52
N GLU A 580 19.49 -27.88 2.29
CA GLU A 580 19.51 -26.40 2.37
C GLU A 580 19.21 -25.73 1.02
N VAL A 581 18.99 -26.51 -0.04
CA VAL A 581 18.65 -25.98 -1.37
C VAL A 581 17.22 -25.45 -1.37
N TYR A 582 17.04 -24.19 -1.77
CA TYR A 582 15.72 -23.52 -1.83
C TYR A 582 14.66 -24.26 -2.65
N LEU A 583 15.07 -25.10 -3.61
CA LEU A 583 14.16 -25.95 -4.40
C LEU A 583 13.40 -26.98 -3.54
N ASN A 584 13.95 -27.33 -2.38
CA ASN A 584 13.36 -28.31 -1.47
C ASN A 584 12.34 -27.72 -0.50
N GLU A 585 12.27 -26.39 -0.43
CA GLU A 585 11.34 -25.67 0.42
C GLU A 585 9.87 -25.96 0.06
N PRO A 586 8.97 -26.09 1.06
CA PRO A 586 7.55 -26.40 0.81
C PRO A 586 6.87 -25.40 -0.12
N TRP A 587 7.11 -24.11 0.09
CA TRP A 587 6.49 -23.04 -0.72
C TRP A 587 6.93 -23.09 -2.19
N PHE A 588 8.18 -23.47 -2.48
CA PHE A 588 8.69 -23.55 -3.86
C PHE A 588 8.12 -24.78 -4.56
N LYS A 589 8.09 -25.93 -3.88
CA LYS A 589 7.46 -27.16 -4.38
C LYS A 589 5.97 -26.95 -4.67
N ASN A 590 5.24 -26.31 -3.77
CA ASN A 590 3.81 -26.04 -3.95
C ASN A 590 3.55 -25.23 -5.22
N LEU A 591 4.33 -24.16 -5.46
CA LEU A 591 4.20 -23.35 -6.68
C LEU A 591 4.58 -24.14 -7.93
N LYS A 592 5.67 -24.91 -7.89
CA LYS A 592 6.10 -25.74 -9.00
C LYS A 592 5.05 -26.78 -9.39
N HIS A 593 4.42 -27.43 -8.40
CA HIS A 593 3.35 -28.39 -8.64
C HIS A 593 2.09 -27.71 -9.17
N ARG A 594 1.70 -26.56 -8.61
CA ARG A 594 0.54 -25.77 -9.07
C ARG A 594 0.68 -25.37 -10.54
N TRP A 595 1.87 -24.96 -10.96
CA TRP A 595 2.15 -24.44 -12.30
C TRP A 595 2.87 -25.44 -13.22
N ALA A 596 2.72 -26.74 -12.97
CA ALA A 596 3.36 -27.77 -13.79
C ALA A 596 2.73 -27.89 -15.19
N SER A 597 1.42 -27.66 -15.32
CA SER A 597 0.67 -27.90 -16.56
C SER A 597 -0.38 -26.84 -16.92
N ASN A 598 -1.07 -26.24 -15.96
CA ASN A 598 -2.16 -25.29 -16.22
C ASN A 598 -1.67 -23.83 -16.14
N PHE A 599 -1.92 -23.04 -17.18
CA PHE A 599 -1.55 -21.61 -17.28
C PHE A 599 -2.72 -20.74 -17.79
N ASP A 600 -3.95 -21.24 -17.73
CA ASP A 600 -5.12 -20.56 -18.27
C ASP A 600 -5.63 -19.47 -17.32
N SER A 601 -5.39 -19.60 -16.02
CA SER A 601 -5.74 -18.57 -15.03
C SER A 601 -4.83 -17.35 -15.09
N LEU A 602 -3.66 -17.41 -15.75
CA LEU A 602 -2.73 -16.28 -15.85
C LEU A 602 -3.34 -15.11 -16.61
N GLU A 603 -3.04 -13.90 -16.12
CA GLU A 603 -3.56 -12.69 -16.74
C GLU A 603 -2.82 -12.39 -18.04
N LYS A 604 -3.58 -12.01 -19.07
CA LYS A 604 -3.02 -11.56 -20.35
C LYS A 604 -2.90 -10.04 -20.33
N PHE A 605 -1.66 -9.55 -20.42
CA PHE A 605 -1.35 -8.13 -20.52
C PHE A 605 -0.97 -7.79 -21.96
N TRP A 606 -1.70 -6.85 -22.56
CA TRP A 606 -1.54 -6.45 -23.95
C TRP A 606 -0.64 -5.24 -24.07
N LEU A 607 0.32 -5.30 -25.00
CA LEU A 607 1.37 -4.31 -25.16
C LEU A 607 1.31 -3.69 -26.56
N LYS A 608 1.14 -2.37 -26.61
CA LYS A 608 1.32 -1.56 -27.82
C LYS A 608 2.67 -0.86 -27.74
N ILE A 609 3.72 -1.57 -28.13
CA ILE A 609 5.10 -1.07 -28.05
C ILE A 609 5.44 -0.23 -29.29
N ARG A 610 5.98 0.97 -29.06
CA ARG A 610 6.58 1.84 -30.07
C ARG A 610 8.04 2.11 -29.72
N LEU A 611 8.93 1.67 -30.59
CA LEU A 611 10.38 1.87 -30.44
C LEU A 611 10.81 3.09 -31.24
N ARG A 612 11.91 3.74 -30.85
CA ARG A 612 12.55 4.76 -31.69
C ARG A 612 13.03 4.17 -33.02
N PHE A 613 12.97 4.97 -34.07
CA PHE A 613 13.39 4.54 -35.40
C PHE A 613 14.92 4.53 -35.57
N ASN A 614 15.61 5.56 -35.07
CA ASN A 614 17.05 5.78 -35.24
C ASN A 614 17.73 6.27 -33.94
N GLU A 615 19.06 6.41 -33.98
CA GLU A 615 19.88 6.89 -32.87
C GLU A 615 19.54 8.33 -32.45
N THR A 616 19.12 9.20 -33.38
CA THR A 616 18.76 10.60 -33.10
C THR A 616 17.42 10.72 -32.39
N GLY A 617 16.51 9.75 -32.59
CA GLY A 617 15.23 9.69 -31.90
C GLY A 617 14.22 10.72 -32.41
N GLU A 618 14.09 10.91 -33.72
CA GLU A 618 13.12 11.89 -34.25
C GLU A 618 11.70 11.31 -34.40
N THR A 619 11.59 10.00 -34.58
CA THR A 619 10.31 9.32 -34.83
C THR A 619 10.25 7.96 -34.13
N THR A 620 9.02 7.46 -33.94
CA THR A 620 8.76 6.12 -33.39
C THR A 620 8.17 5.20 -34.45
N ARG A 621 8.60 3.93 -34.44
CA ARG A 621 8.02 2.84 -35.21
C ARG A 621 7.30 1.85 -34.29
N LYS A 622 6.25 1.20 -34.80
CA LYS A 622 5.58 0.12 -34.08
C LYS A 622 6.51 -1.10 -33.98
N TYR A 623 6.47 -1.78 -32.84
CA TYR A 623 7.08 -3.10 -32.72
C TYR A 623 6.15 -4.15 -33.35
N GLU A 624 6.63 -4.86 -34.37
CA GLU A 624 5.78 -5.68 -35.27
C GLU A 624 5.74 -7.16 -34.90
N LYS A 625 6.37 -7.57 -33.79
CA LYS A 625 6.44 -8.97 -33.38
C LYS A 625 5.15 -9.43 -32.70
N PHE A 626 4.63 -10.56 -33.16
CA PHE A 626 3.51 -11.24 -32.52
C PHE A 626 3.99 -12.40 -31.63
N PRO A 627 3.33 -12.67 -30.48
CA PRO A 627 2.17 -11.97 -29.95
C PRO A 627 2.50 -10.64 -29.24
N ASN A 628 1.59 -9.68 -29.32
CA ASN A 628 1.69 -8.38 -28.62
C ASN A 628 1.20 -8.46 -27.17
N PHE A 629 1.37 -9.59 -26.49
CA PHE A 629 0.96 -9.78 -25.11
C PHE A 629 1.91 -10.73 -24.39
N TYR A 630 1.92 -10.66 -23.06
CA TYR A 630 2.53 -11.67 -22.20
C TYR A 630 1.52 -12.16 -21.16
N LYS A 631 1.74 -13.38 -20.66
CA LYS A 631 0.99 -13.93 -19.53
C LYS A 631 1.75 -13.67 -18.23
N GLY A 632 1.11 -13.01 -17.26
CA GLY A 632 1.70 -12.66 -15.97
C GLY A 632 0.90 -13.19 -14.77
N ALA A 633 1.51 -13.13 -13.59
CA ALA A 633 0.87 -13.49 -12.35
C ALA A 633 0.03 -12.33 -11.80
N LYS A 634 -1.03 -12.67 -11.05
CA LYS A 634 -1.79 -11.79 -10.18
C LYS A 634 -1.41 -12.08 -8.71
N LEU A 635 -1.88 -11.25 -7.80
CA LEU A 635 -1.57 -11.38 -6.37
C LEU A 635 -2.04 -12.73 -5.77
N ASP A 636 -3.21 -13.21 -6.20
CA ASP A 636 -3.86 -14.49 -5.83
C ASP A 636 -3.15 -15.74 -6.38
N HIS A 637 -2.32 -15.57 -7.42
CA HIS A 637 -1.47 -16.63 -7.94
C HIS A 637 -0.23 -16.88 -7.07
N GLY A 638 0.10 -15.93 -6.20
CA GLY A 638 1.16 -16.07 -5.21
C GLY A 638 0.80 -17.04 -4.08
N HIS A 639 1.76 -17.27 -3.21
CA HIS A 639 1.61 -18.13 -2.05
C HIS A 639 2.11 -17.41 -0.79
N TRP A 640 1.22 -17.29 0.19
CA TRP A 640 1.55 -16.83 1.54
C TRP A 640 1.96 -18.01 2.41
N THR A 641 3.10 -17.91 3.09
CA THR A 641 3.49 -18.91 4.09
C THR A 641 2.80 -18.63 5.42
N ALA A 642 2.53 -19.67 6.20
CA ALA A 642 2.25 -19.49 7.63
C ALA A 642 3.40 -18.70 8.30
N PRO A 643 3.12 -17.87 9.31
CA PRO A 643 4.17 -17.19 10.06
C PRO A 643 5.12 -18.20 10.68
N TYR A 644 6.43 -17.95 10.56
CA TYR A 644 7.42 -18.85 11.12
C TYR A 644 8.60 -18.08 11.72
N TYR A 645 9.24 -18.67 12.72
CA TYR A 645 10.45 -18.14 13.32
C TYR A 645 11.68 -18.84 12.76
N ASP A 646 12.60 -18.07 12.17
CA ASP A 646 13.82 -18.62 11.58
C ASP A 646 15.03 -18.49 12.52
N CYS A 647 15.29 -19.55 13.28
CA CYS A 647 16.38 -19.58 14.27
C CYS A 647 17.78 -19.43 13.69
N TYR A 648 18.03 -20.06 12.55
CA TYR A 648 19.35 -20.17 11.94
C TYR A 648 19.55 -19.19 10.79
N GLY A 649 18.48 -18.50 10.40
CA GLY A 649 18.48 -17.48 9.38
C GLY A 649 19.28 -16.24 9.72
N LYS A 650 19.47 -15.41 8.69
CA LYS A 650 20.20 -14.14 8.80
C LYS A 650 19.43 -13.08 9.60
N VAL A 651 18.11 -13.21 9.67
CA VAL A 651 17.19 -12.32 10.36
C VAL A 651 16.29 -13.17 11.26
N PRO A 652 16.70 -13.42 12.53
CA PRO A 652 15.95 -14.23 13.47
C PRO A 652 14.81 -13.41 14.08
N MET A 653 13.62 -13.57 13.50
CA MET A 653 12.38 -12.92 13.94
C MET A 653 11.17 -13.74 13.43
N TRP A 654 9.97 -13.43 13.92
CA TRP A 654 8.73 -13.92 13.33
C TRP A 654 8.49 -13.25 11.98
N LYS A 655 8.37 -14.06 10.92
CA LYS A 655 8.20 -13.52 9.57
C LYS A 655 7.12 -14.23 8.79
N ILE A 656 6.50 -13.46 7.90
CA ILE A 656 5.57 -13.93 6.89
C ILE A 656 6.27 -13.78 5.54
N LYS A 657 6.21 -14.81 4.70
CA LYS A 657 6.77 -14.79 3.35
C LYS A 657 5.65 -14.81 2.33
N TYR A 658 5.67 -13.86 1.41
CA TYR A 658 4.88 -13.91 0.18
C TYR A 658 5.77 -14.31 -0.98
N VAL A 659 5.28 -15.18 -1.85
CA VAL A 659 6.02 -15.71 -3.00
C VAL A 659 5.19 -15.57 -4.28
N ALA A 660 5.72 -14.87 -5.28
CA ALA A 660 5.12 -14.66 -6.59
C ALA A 660 5.84 -15.50 -7.68
N PRO A 661 5.11 -16.34 -8.44
CA PRO A 661 5.70 -17.13 -9.53
C PRO A 661 5.97 -16.27 -10.78
N PHE A 662 7.00 -16.62 -11.55
CA PHE A 662 7.26 -16.03 -12.87
C PHE A 662 7.48 -17.08 -13.96
N PHE A 663 7.16 -16.69 -15.19
CA PHE A 663 7.01 -17.62 -16.32
C PHE A 663 7.82 -17.16 -17.53
N GLY A 664 8.25 -18.10 -18.35
CA GLY A 664 8.96 -17.81 -19.59
C GLY A 664 8.52 -18.74 -20.70
N TRP A 665 8.73 -18.30 -21.95
CA TRP A 665 8.45 -19.13 -23.11
C TRP A 665 9.53 -20.21 -23.28
N ASP A 666 9.12 -21.46 -23.47
CA ASP A 666 10.03 -22.56 -23.86
C ASP A 666 9.89 -22.79 -25.36
N SER A 667 10.90 -22.38 -26.13
CA SER A 667 10.91 -22.51 -27.59
C SER A 667 10.90 -23.96 -28.06
N LEU A 668 11.46 -24.89 -27.29
CA LEU A 668 11.51 -26.31 -27.64
C LEU A 668 10.15 -27.00 -27.51
N LYS A 669 9.38 -26.61 -26.49
CA LYS A 669 8.06 -27.18 -26.20
C LYS A 669 6.90 -26.32 -26.71
N ALA A 670 7.21 -25.17 -27.32
CA ALA A 670 6.26 -24.16 -27.78
C ALA A 670 5.16 -23.84 -26.75
N LYS A 671 5.54 -23.77 -25.46
CA LYS A 671 4.59 -23.53 -24.36
C LYS A 671 5.21 -22.68 -23.25
N LEU A 672 4.34 -22.08 -22.45
CA LEU A 672 4.75 -21.38 -21.24
C LEU A 672 5.27 -22.38 -20.19
N GLU A 673 6.30 -21.98 -19.46
CA GLU A 673 6.94 -22.78 -18.42
C GLU A 673 7.18 -21.94 -17.16
N PHE A 674 6.99 -22.56 -15.99
CA PHE A 674 7.45 -22.00 -14.71
C PHE A 674 8.98 -21.89 -14.69
N LYS A 675 9.50 -20.67 -14.51
CA LYS A 675 10.95 -20.41 -14.49
C LYS A 675 11.50 -20.17 -13.08
N GLY A 676 10.65 -19.82 -12.12
CA GLY A 676 11.06 -19.56 -10.75
C GLY A 676 10.03 -18.72 -9.99
N ALA A 677 10.45 -18.19 -8.84
CA ALA A 677 9.61 -17.34 -8.02
C ALA A 677 10.40 -16.21 -7.34
N VAL A 678 9.75 -15.08 -7.09
CA VAL A 678 10.27 -13.97 -6.29
C VAL A 678 9.59 -14.01 -4.93
N ALA A 679 10.35 -13.92 -3.84
CA ALA A 679 9.80 -13.87 -2.49
C ALA A 679 10.20 -12.60 -1.76
N VAL A 680 9.32 -12.14 -0.88
CA VAL A 680 9.56 -11.08 0.11
C VAL A 680 9.19 -11.58 1.48
N THR A 681 9.94 -11.17 2.50
CA THR A 681 9.60 -11.47 3.90
C THR A 681 9.38 -10.20 4.70
N MET A 682 8.30 -10.19 5.47
CA MET A 682 7.85 -9.09 6.30
C MET A 682 7.85 -9.54 7.77
N ASP A 683 7.97 -8.57 8.68
CA ASP A 683 7.87 -8.82 10.12
C ASP A 683 6.41 -9.04 10.51
N MET A 684 6.12 -10.21 11.08
CA MET A 684 4.75 -10.57 11.49
C MET A 684 4.23 -9.68 12.61
N LEU A 685 5.11 -9.20 13.51
CA LEU A 685 4.73 -8.42 14.69
C LEU A 685 4.23 -7.00 14.35
N LYS A 686 4.31 -6.61 13.06
CA LYS A 686 3.71 -5.37 12.56
C LYS A 686 2.23 -5.49 12.21
N LEU A 687 1.70 -6.71 12.16
CA LEU A 687 0.28 -6.96 11.92
C LEU A 687 -0.54 -6.58 13.16
N ASP A 688 -1.72 -6.00 12.96
CA ASP A 688 -2.66 -5.73 14.05
C ASP A 688 -3.46 -6.99 14.41
N LEU A 689 -3.61 -7.25 15.71
CA LEU A 689 -4.44 -8.36 16.20
C LEU A 689 -5.92 -7.97 16.20
N ASN A 690 -6.76 -8.78 15.56
CA ASN A 690 -8.20 -8.64 15.64
C ASN A 690 -8.79 -9.62 16.66
N GLN A 691 -9.22 -9.11 17.81
CA GLN A 691 -9.85 -9.91 18.87
C GLN A 691 -11.38 -9.92 18.83
N CYS A 692 -11.97 -9.10 17.94
CA CYS A 692 -13.40 -8.96 17.87
C CYS A 692 -14.08 -10.19 17.26
N PRO A 693 -15.38 -10.38 17.50
CA PRO A 693 -16.16 -11.45 16.88
C PRO A 693 -16.17 -11.31 15.37
N ASP A 694 -16.07 -12.44 14.68
CA ASP A 694 -16.21 -12.50 13.22
C ASP A 694 -17.01 -13.76 12.84
N LYS A 695 -17.31 -13.90 11.55
CA LYS A 695 -18.04 -15.03 11.02
C LYS A 695 -17.29 -16.33 11.31
N TYR A 696 -18.05 -17.38 11.62
CA TYR A 696 -17.51 -18.70 11.98
C TYR A 696 -16.47 -19.24 10.97
N TYR A 697 -16.71 -19.05 9.66
CA TYR A 697 -15.87 -19.57 8.58
C TYR A 697 -14.58 -18.76 8.36
N VAL A 698 -14.44 -17.59 8.97
CA VAL A 698 -13.22 -16.78 8.87
C VAL A 698 -12.20 -17.33 9.87
N HIS A 699 -11.04 -17.72 9.35
CA HIS A 699 -9.94 -18.25 10.14
C HIS A 699 -9.15 -17.11 10.80
N ASN A 700 -9.51 -16.79 12.04
CA ASN A 700 -8.77 -15.88 12.91
C ASN A 700 -8.53 -16.60 14.25
N ALA A 701 -7.27 -16.77 14.63
CA ALA A 701 -6.92 -17.44 15.88
C ALA A 701 -7.42 -16.68 17.12
N PHE A 702 -7.49 -15.34 17.02
CA PHE A 702 -7.74 -14.47 18.18
C PHE A 702 -9.18 -13.95 18.23
N LYS A 703 -10.06 -14.34 17.30
CA LYS A 703 -11.47 -13.91 17.35
C LYS A 703 -12.14 -14.35 18.64
N ASP A 704 -13.10 -13.57 19.10
CA ASP A 704 -13.85 -13.81 20.34
C ASP A 704 -12.99 -13.84 21.62
N THR A 705 -11.75 -13.33 21.59
CA THR A 705 -10.88 -13.22 22.79
C THR A 705 -10.98 -11.87 23.50
N HIS A 706 -11.77 -10.94 22.97
CA HIS A 706 -12.00 -9.62 23.57
C HIS A 706 -12.69 -9.72 24.94
N LYS A 707 -12.54 -8.69 25.77
CA LYS A 707 -13.14 -8.59 27.12
C LYS A 707 -14.25 -7.54 27.24
N CYS A 708 -14.74 -7.02 26.11
CA CYS A 708 -15.93 -6.16 26.11
C CYS A 708 -17.14 -6.89 26.73
N ASP A 709 -17.92 -6.19 27.54
CA ASP A 709 -19.18 -6.71 28.08
C ASP A 709 -20.18 -6.98 26.94
N GLN A 710 -20.48 -8.26 26.71
CA GLN A 710 -21.31 -8.70 25.59
C GLN A 710 -22.78 -8.29 25.72
N GLN A 711 -23.26 -7.89 26.90
CA GLN A 711 -24.66 -7.49 27.08
C GLN A 711 -24.87 -6.04 26.65
N THR A 712 -23.95 -5.15 27.05
CA THR A 712 -24.11 -3.70 26.94
C THR A 712 -23.25 -3.07 25.84
N SER A 713 -22.20 -3.76 25.37
CA SER A 713 -21.25 -3.27 24.38
C SER A 713 -20.95 -4.28 23.28
N TYR A 714 -20.30 -3.83 22.20
CA TYR A 714 -19.78 -4.68 21.13
C TYR A 714 -18.35 -4.24 20.76
N CYS A 715 -17.58 -5.19 20.23
CA CYS A 715 -16.17 -4.98 19.89
C CYS A 715 -16.03 -4.40 18.46
N VAL A 716 -15.16 -3.42 18.29
CA VAL A 716 -14.72 -2.90 16.98
C VAL A 716 -13.19 -2.84 16.95
N PRO A 717 -12.52 -3.44 15.95
CA PRO A 717 -11.06 -3.44 15.88
C PRO A 717 -10.50 -2.04 15.62
N ILE A 718 -9.31 -1.77 16.17
CA ILE A 718 -8.54 -0.54 15.95
C ILE A 718 -7.26 -0.91 15.22
N LEU A 719 -6.99 -0.23 14.10
CA LEU A 719 -5.76 -0.41 13.33
C LEU A 719 -4.61 0.40 13.96
N GLY A 720 -3.38 -0.08 13.79
CA GLY A 720 -2.16 0.62 14.20
C GLY A 720 -1.71 0.40 15.64
N ARG A 721 -2.23 -0.64 16.32
CA ARG A 721 -1.82 -1.03 17.68
C ARG A 721 -0.73 -2.11 17.69
N GLY A 722 -0.40 -2.67 16.52
CA GLY A 722 0.59 -3.72 16.38
C GLY A 722 0.10 -5.07 16.90
N PHE A 723 1.04 -6.00 17.07
CA PHE A 723 0.74 -7.38 17.47
C PHE A 723 0.59 -7.52 18.99
N GLU A 724 -0.30 -6.72 19.58
CA GLU A 724 -0.56 -6.63 21.02
C GLU A 724 -2.05 -6.84 21.35
N THR A 725 -2.35 -7.26 22.58
CA THR A 725 -3.73 -7.35 23.08
C THR A 725 -4.37 -5.97 23.22
N GLY A 726 -5.69 -5.90 23.11
CA GLY A 726 -6.46 -4.68 23.32
C GLY A 726 -6.55 -3.79 22.08
N GLY A 727 -6.22 -4.30 20.89
CA GLY A 727 -6.36 -3.64 19.59
C GLY A 727 -7.83 -3.43 19.15
N TYR A 728 -8.72 -3.06 20.07
CA TYR A 728 -10.14 -2.87 19.81
C TYR A 728 -10.73 -1.80 20.74
N LYS A 729 -11.93 -1.32 20.41
CA LYS A 729 -12.78 -0.51 21.28
C LYS A 729 -14.07 -1.26 21.60
N CYS A 730 -14.55 -1.09 22.83
CA CYS A 730 -15.86 -1.55 23.26
C CYS A 730 -16.87 -0.41 23.10
N GLU A 731 -17.61 -0.41 21.99
CA GLU A 731 -18.66 0.58 21.72
C GLU A 731 -19.99 0.15 22.34
N CYS A 732 -20.73 1.09 22.91
CA CYS A 732 -22.02 0.79 23.52
C CYS A 732 -23.07 0.39 22.48
N LYS A 733 -23.85 -0.65 22.80
CA LYS A 733 -24.97 -1.09 21.96
C LYS A 733 -26.09 -0.05 21.92
N GLN A 734 -26.97 -0.18 20.94
CA GLN A 734 -28.19 0.62 20.82
C GLN A 734 -29.01 0.54 22.13
N GLY A 735 -29.39 1.70 22.67
CA GLY A 735 -30.11 1.78 23.95
C GLY A 735 -29.21 1.80 25.19
N PHE A 736 -27.89 1.72 25.02
CA PHE A 736 -26.91 1.93 26.08
C PHE A 736 -26.11 3.21 25.83
N GLU A 737 -25.52 3.76 26.88
CA GLU A 737 -24.71 4.98 26.83
C GLU A 737 -23.45 4.85 27.68
N TYR A 738 -22.40 5.57 27.26
CA TYR A 738 -21.14 5.67 28.00
C TYR A 738 -21.35 6.55 29.24
N PRO A 739 -21.13 6.04 30.46
CA PRO A 739 -21.57 6.73 31.68
C PRO A 739 -20.58 7.75 32.25
N PHE A 740 -19.32 7.78 31.77
CA PHE A 740 -18.23 8.55 32.40
C PHE A 740 -17.91 9.87 31.69
N GLU A 741 -17.37 10.82 32.47
CA GLU A 741 -16.90 12.13 32.00
C GLU A 741 -15.49 12.02 31.40
N ASP A 742 -15.41 11.42 30.21
CA ASP A 742 -14.16 11.25 29.47
C ASP A 742 -14.27 11.85 28.05
N PRO A 743 -13.14 12.21 27.41
CA PRO A 743 -13.13 12.71 26.03
C PRO A 743 -13.42 11.63 24.97
N ILE A 744 -13.80 10.41 25.40
CA ILE A 744 -14.07 9.24 24.55
C ILE A 744 -15.51 8.75 24.77
N THR A 745 -16.03 7.97 23.81
CA THR A 745 -17.38 7.38 23.89
C THR A 745 -17.37 5.84 23.89
N TYR A 746 -16.21 5.23 24.12
CA TYR A 746 -16.00 3.78 24.19
C TYR A 746 -14.98 3.45 25.28
N TYR A 747 -14.87 2.17 25.65
CA TYR A 747 -13.75 1.68 26.46
C TYR A 747 -12.60 1.19 25.56
N ASP A 748 -11.39 1.69 25.80
CA ASP A 748 -10.18 1.26 25.06
C ASP A 748 -9.80 -0.17 25.46
N GLY A 749 -9.70 -1.07 24.48
CA GLY A 749 -9.40 -2.48 24.70
C GLY A 749 -8.09 -2.72 25.43
N GLN A 750 -7.04 -1.89 25.22
CA GLN A 750 -5.77 -2.05 25.95
C GLN A 750 -5.97 -1.86 27.45
N LEU A 751 -6.80 -0.88 27.82
CA LEU A 751 -7.16 -0.66 29.22
C LEU A 751 -8.02 -1.79 29.77
N VAL A 752 -8.99 -2.27 28.98
CA VAL A 752 -9.86 -3.39 29.39
C VAL A 752 -9.05 -4.67 29.65
N GLU A 753 -8.12 -5.03 28.76
CA GLU A 753 -7.25 -6.21 28.93
C GLU A 753 -6.28 -6.07 30.12
N ALA A 754 -5.74 -4.86 30.35
CA ALA A 754 -4.86 -4.60 31.49
C ALA A 754 -5.60 -4.75 32.83
N GLU A 755 -6.80 -4.18 32.94
CA GLU A 755 -7.63 -4.29 34.15
C GLU A 755 -8.16 -5.71 34.35
N PHE A 756 -8.44 -6.43 33.25
CA PHE A 756 -8.76 -7.87 33.32
C PHE A 756 -7.58 -8.68 33.86
N SER A 757 -6.35 -8.40 33.41
CA SER A 757 -5.15 -9.05 33.93
C SER A 757 -4.97 -8.79 35.42
N ASN A 758 -5.17 -7.55 35.87
CA ASN A 758 -5.16 -7.20 37.31
C ASN A 758 -6.22 -7.96 38.11
N LEU A 759 -7.43 -8.14 37.55
CA LEU A 759 -8.49 -8.92 38.17
C LEU A 759 -8.10 -10.40 38.33
N VAL A 760 -7.49 -11.00 37.30
CA VAL A 760 -7.02 -12.39 37.33
C VAL A 760 -5.93 -12.56 38.39
N ASP A 761 -4.99 -11.62 38.49
CA ASP A 761 -3.87 -11.66 39.45
C ASP A 761 -4.26 -11.24 40.88
N ASP A 762 -5.54 -10.95 41.15
CA ASP A 762 -6.06 -10.48 42.46
C ASP A 762 -5.45 -9.13 42.92
N ASN A 763 -5.11 -8.27 41.96
CA ASN A 763 -4.67 -6.90 42.19
C ASN A 763 -5.86 -5.92 42.21
N GLN A 764 -5.61 -4.66 42.56
CA GLN A 764 -6.61 -3.58 42.45
C GLN A 764 -7.01 -3.41 40.98
N SER A 765 -8.32 -3.42 40.69
CA SER A 765 -8.81 -3.32 39.31
C SER A 765 -10.16 -2.61 39.24
N ARG A 766 -10.46 -2.04 38.07
CA ARG A 766 -11.75 -1.40 37.76
C ARG A 766 -12.53 -2.10 36.65
N PHE A 767 -12.24 -3.38 36.42
CA PHE A 767 -12.83 -4.14 35.32
C PHE A 767 -14.38 -4.14 35.32
N ASP A 768 -15.02 -4.23 36.51
CA ASP A 768 -16.49 -4.20 36.66
C ASP A 768 -17.15 -2.86 36.23
N MET A 769 -16.36 -1.80 36.03
CA MET A 769 -16.86 -0.52 35.52
C MET A 769 -16.93 -0.47 33.98
N PHE A 770 -16.31 -1.41 33.27
CA PHE A 770 -16.28 -1.44 31.79
C PHE A 770 -17.53 -2.06 31.16
N ARG A 771 -18.69 -1.53 31.57
CA ARG A 771 -20.00 -1.84 31.00
C ARG A 771 -20.73 -0.54 30.66
N CYS A 772 -21.50 -0.56 29.59
CA CYS A 772 -22.34 0.59 29.24
C CYS A 772 -23.62 0.56 30.10
N ARG A 773 -24.15 1.73 30.45
CA ARG A 773 -25.40 1.79 31.22
C ARG A 773 -26.61 1.91 30.30
N LEU A 774 -27.79 1.52 30.77
CA LEU A 774 -29.03 1.71 30.03
C LEU A 774 -29.31 3.20 29.81
N ALA A 775 -29.57 3.60 28.57
CA ALA A 775 -29.78 4.98 28.19
C ALA A 775 -31.07 5.55 28.82
N GLY A 776 -30.97 6.72 29.45
CA GLY A 776 -32.13 7.39 30.05
C GLY A 776 -32.61 6.81 31.40
N ALA A 777 -31.93 5.80 31.97
CA ALA A 777 -32.27 5.25 33.29
C ALA A 777 -32.31 6.31 34.41
N SER A 778 -31.49 7.36 34.30
CA SER A 778 -31.48 8.49 35.26
C SER A 778 -32.57 9.53 35.03
N SER A 779 -33.29 9.48 33.91
CA SER A 779 -34.44 10.37 33.62
C SER A 779 -35.77 9.82 34.11
N ILE A 780 -35.81 8.53 34.48
CA ILE A 780 -36.97 7.91 35.12
C ILE A 780 -36.92 8.30 36.61
N GLN A 781 -37.31 9.54 36.91
CA GLN A 781 -37.82 9.83 38.24
C GLN A 781 -39.18 9.15 38.33
N ALA A 782 -39.27 8.08 39.11
CA ALA A 782 -40.56 7.51 39.48
C ALA A 782 -41.37 8.64 40.13
N ASN A 783 -42.40 9.14 39.44
CA ASN A 783 -43.27 10.15 40.00
C ASN A 783 -43.95 9.51 41.21
N PHE A 784 -43.56 9.95 42.40
CA PHE A 784 -43.98 9.37 43.68
C PHE A 784 -45.51 9.27 43.76
N LEU A 785 -46.22 10.24 43.14
CA LEU A 785 -47.66 10.30 43.06
C LEU A 785 -48.27 9.14 42.25
N ILE A 786 -47.65 8.76 41.13
CA ILE A 786 -48.13 7.67 40.25
C ILE A 786 -47.91 6.32 40.93
N VAL A 787 -46.76 6.14 41.59
CA VAL A 787 -46.46 4.93 42.36
C VAL A 787 -47.42 4.79 43.55
N LEU A 788 -47.72 5.90 44.23
CA LEU A 788 -48.65 5.92 45.36
C LEU A 788 -50.10 5.68 44.91
N ILE A 789 -50.52 6.20 43.74
CA ILE A 789 -51.83 5.89 43.14
C ILE A 789 -51.92 4.39 42.75
N LEU A 790 -50.87 3.83 42.14
CA LEU A 790 -50.83 2.39 41.79
C LEU A 790 -50.84 1.48 43.03
N LEU A 791 -50.18 1.89 44.12
CA LEU A 791 -50.25 1.22 45.41
C LEU A 791 -51.65 1.33 46.03
N MET A 792 -52.28 2.50 45.98
CA MET A 792 -53.65 2.70 46.48
C MET A 792 -54.68 1.89 45.69
N VAL A 793 -54.51 1.73 44.38
CA VAL A 793 -55.39 0.91 43.54
C VAL A 793 -55.18 -0.59 43.80
N SER A 794 -53.93 -1.03 43.99
CA SER A 794 -53.63 -2.44 44.27
C SER A 794 -54.01 -2.87 45.70
N PHE A 795 -53.88 -1.99 46.69
CA PHE A 795 -54.37 -2.24 48.06
C PHE A 795 -55.86 -1.95 48.24
N GLY A 796 -56.44 -1.04 47.47
CA GLY A 796 -57.88 -0.73 47.48
C GLY A 796 -58.76 -1.85 46.93
N GLY A 797 -58.22 -2.70 46.05
CA GLY A 797 -58.91 -3.89 45.53
C GLY A 797 -59.02 -5.07 46.53
N LEU A 798 -58.29 -5.04 47.64
CA LEU A 798 -58.29 -6.09 48.67
C LEU A 798 -59.33 -5.87 49.79
N VAL A 799 -60.08 -4.76 49.77
CA VAL A 799 -61.10 -4.43 50.78
C VAL A 799 -62.53 -4.74 50.29
N GLN A 800 -62.69 -5.36 49.12
CA GLN A 800 -64.00 -5.75 48.56
C GLN A 800 -64.20 -7.27 48.41
N ARG A 801 -63.59 -8.09 49.28
CA ARG A 801 -64.00 -9.50 49.47
C ARG A 801 -64.21 -9.84 50.93
#